data_AF-A0A0P0F7I3-F1
#
_entry.id   AF-A0A0P0F7I3-F1
#
_cell.length_a   1.000
_cell.length_b   1.000
_cell.length_c   1.000
_cell.angle_alpha   90.00
_cell.angle_beta   90.00
_cell.angle_gamma   90.00
#
_symmetry.space_group_name_H-M   'P 1'
#
loop_
_entity.id
_entity.type
_entity.pdbx_description
1 polymer ?
#
loop_
_entity_poly.entity_id
_entity_poly.type
_entity_poly.pdbx_seq_one_letter_code
_entity_poly.pdbx_strand_id
1 'polypeptide(L)'
;MSESVTRRVALVRGSSSLLATVVGLDGELIVDQDKKTVTVHDGAKAGGYPLLREDGDGAAVTVAGRPLADRFGERINVKDGPFHAKGNGVADDTGAINAAVLVAAATGKPLYFPAGVYMVGYQLSWSAGLGSLCVIGDGLDRSIIRRSAASTTNYMVFANVPKLYITGVAFDANKAENARACDCFTVYAACNELSLDNCAFMNAKAVNGYGTGLGVFGNAAQGTTFRVIDCRITGHDGVGLTSPDFDNVLITRNYVADNGRNGIQVASIDPAGLQKHYYVIVSDNICANNGGSGISCGNFLEDNVLDTTPVYGHGTPDTVGMVVSGNICYGNLAYGLAISGDNVAVTSNVVMHNGITVGGFGGVLLNGRFCTLSDNSIRFNGTYGLDAGGSEYCTLSGNTIVSNGFAGWGTGANLGGTVGVVFVGNLLKENGGPTSYEVSVQHVETDAIGWALPELTRDLSIRGNTIWLVDTRLGVHVQDGARDIDVVDNMFRLTGSSATAANAIKFVGKRGNIKDNTVSTTADPLTINPDGNGILWVPDVLDTLLVTSSTTINAIQYQSAGWVGAKGIAWIEVTNSGSGYTSAPTVVVTGDGTGAQATAFIDGSGKVKGVRVSQYGANYSTATVSFSGGGGSGATATAQIGLPLVGRRELTIHFNAACTIKRNGPPVVLGPSGADLAAANASTLTLQSIYGQWRAKALAGVT
;
A
#
# COMPACT_ATOMS: atom_id res chain seq x y z
N MET A 1 -73.93 -61.60 -30.35
CA MET A 1 -75.10 -60.77 -30.71
C MET A 1 -75.90 -60.54 -29.45
N SER A 2 -76.24 -59.27 -29.19
CA SER A 2 -77.25 -58.68 -28.29
C SER A 2 -77.72 -59.49 -27.06
N GLU A 3 -77.74 -58.92 -25.85
CA GLU A 3 -78.13 -57.54 -25.55
C GLU A 3 -77.17 -56.89 -24.55
N SER A 4 -76.64 -55.72 -24.93
CA SER A 4 -76.24 -54.75 -23.93
C SER A 4 -77.50 -54.38 -23.16
N VAL A 5 -77.63 -54.85 -21.92
CA VAL A 5 -78.60 -54.26 -21.00
C VAL A 5 -78.07 -52.86 -20.68
N THR A 6 -78.35 -51.90 -21.57
CA THR A 6 -78.33 -50.49 -21.20
C THR A 6 -79.44 -50.35 -20.15
N ARG A 7 -79.08 -50.55 -18.88
CA ARG A 7 -79.91 -50.09 -17.76
C ARG A 7 -79.93 -48.58 -17.90
N ARG A 8 -80.96 -48.05 -18.57
CA ARG A 8 -81.22 -46.61 -18.59
C ARG A 8 -81.45 -46.22 -17.14
N VAL A 9 -80.56 -45.38 -16.61
CA VAL A 9 -80.75 -44.76 -15.31
C VAL A 9 -82.02 -43.92 -15.41
N ALA A 10 -83.07 -44.30 -14.69
CA ALA A 10 -84.27 -43.50 -14.58
C ALA A 10 -83.91 -42.23 -13.80
N LEU A 11 -84.27 -41.06 -14.36
CA LEU A 11 -83.98 -39.76 -13.78
C LEU A 11 -85.29 -39.04 -13.51
N VAL A 12 -85.54 -38.74 -12.24
CA VAL A 12 -86.67 -37.90 -11.81
C VAL A 12 -86.11 -36.58 -11.30
N ARG A 13 -86.63 -35.45 -11.82
CA ARG A 13 -86.15 -34.10 -11.46
C ARG A 13 -87.33 -33.19 -11.10
N GLY A 14 -87.18 -32.37 -10.07
CA GLY A 14 -88.22 -31.43 -9.66
C GLY A 14 -87.83 -30.57 -8.45
N SER A 15 -88.74 -29.69 -8.02
CA SER A 15 -88.62 -28.94 -6.76
C SER A 15 -88.76 -29.89 -5.56
N SER A 16 -88.24 -29.50 -4.39
CA SER A 16 -88.36 -30.28 -3.16
C SER A 16 -89.82 -30.61 -2.83
N SER A 17 -90.74 -29.68 -3.11
CA SER A 17 -92.18 -29.86 -2.88
C SER A 17 -92.81 -30.92 -3.79
N LEU A 18 -92.37 -31.00 -5.06
CA LEU A 18 -92.85 -31.99 -6.01
C LEU A 18 -92.31 -33.40 -5.68
N LEU A 19 -91.09 -33.45 -5.13
CA LEU A 19 -90.39 -34.71 -4.81
C LEU A 19 -90.74 -35.27 -3.44
N ALA A 20 -91.41 -34.51 -2.56
CA ALA A 20 -91.73 -34.92 -1.19
C ALA A 20 -92.65 -36.17 -1.11
N THR A 21 -93.37 -36.49 -2.18
CA THR A 21 -94.28 -37.65 -2.28
C THR A 21 -93.74 -38.78 -3.17
N VAL A 22 -92.55 -38.61 -3.75
CA VAL A 22 -91.94 -39.60 -4.65
C VAL A 22 -91.14 -40.61 -3.84
N VAL A 23 -91.44 -41.91 -4.04
CA VAL A 23 -90.64 -43.02 -3.51
C VAL A 23 -89.87 -43.62 -4.69
N GLY A 24 -88.56 -43.37 -4.76
CA GLY A 24 -87.73 -43.82 -5.88
C GLY A 24 -87.59 -45.33 -5.97
N LEU A 25 -87.51 -45.86 -7.19
CA LEU A 25 -87.27 -47.27 -7.48
C LEU A 25 -85.77 -47.64 -7.34
N ASP A 26 -85.48 -48.93 -7.26
CA ASP A 26 -84.09 -49.43 -7.26
C ASP A 26 -83.35 -49.00 -8.54
N GLY A 27 -82.23 -48.31 -8.38
CA GLY A 27 -81.40 -47.77 -9.46
C GLY A 27 -81.85 -46.42 -10.04
N GLU A 28 -82.84 -45.76 -9.43
CA GLU A 28 -83.34 -44.45 -9.88
C GLU A 28 -82.55 -43.29 -9.25
N LEU A 29 -82.23 -42.26 -10.05
CA LEU A 29 -81.64 -41.01 -9.59
C LEU A 29 -82.71 -39.92 -9.47
N ILE A 30 -82.84 -39.35 -8.28
CA ILE A 30 -83.71 -38.21 -8.02
C ILE A 30 -82.87 -36.94 -7.87
N VAL A 31 -83.14 -35.92 -8.69
CA VAL A 31 -82.48 -34.61 -8.67
C VAL A 31 -83.41 -33.57 -8.07
N ASP A 32 -83.12 -33.15 -6.85
CA ASP A 32 -83.82 -32.04 -6.18
C ASP A 32 -83.19 -30.71 -6.60
N GLN A 33 -83.95 -29.90 -7.34
CA GLN A 33 -83.46 -28.65 -7.91
C GLN A 33 -83.37 -27.53 -6.87
N ASP A 34 -84.20 -27.56 -5.82
CA ASP A 34 -84.18 -26.55 -4.77
C ASP A 34 -82.99 -26.78 -3.83
N LYS A 35 -82.74 -28.04 -3.47
CA LYS A 35 -81.61 -28.43 -2.61
C LYS A 35 -80.29 -28.60 -3.36
N LYS A 36 -80.33 -28.70 -4.69
CA LYS A 36 -79.17 -28.99 -5.56
C LYS A 36 -78.46 -30.29 -5.16
N THR A 37 -79.24 -31.33 -4.93
CA THR A 37 -78.74 -32.66 -4.52
C THR A 37 -79.22 -33.73 -5.49
N VAL A 38 -78.42 -34.79 -5.65
CA VAL A 38 -78.82 -36.02 -6.36
C VAL A 38 -78.83 -37.16 -5.36
N THR A 39 -79.88 -37.98 -5.38
CA THR A 39 -80.02 -39.15 -4.52
C THR A 39 -80.18 -40.39 -5.38
N VAL A 40 -79.47 -41.47 -5.06
CA VAL A 40 -79.68 -42.79 -5.67
C VAL A 40 -80.56 -43.64 -4.76
N HIS A 41 -81.58 -44.26 -5.34
CA HIS A 41 -82.50 -45.14 -4.62
C HIS A 41 -82.17 -46.61 -4.86
N ASP A 42 -82.34 -47.43 -3.83
CA ASP A 42 -82.21 -48.89 -3.84
C ASP A 42 -83.56 -49.61 -3.77
N GLY A 43 -84.66 -48.85 -3.90
CA GLY A 43 -86.04 -49.33 -3.79
C GLY A 43 -86.48 -49.74 -2.38
N ALA A 44 -85.62 -49.63 -1.36
CA ALA A 44 -85.91 -50.08 0.01
C ALA A 44 -85.83 -48.94 1.04
N LYS A 45 -84.95 -47.95 0.85
CA LYS A 45 -84.75 -46.85 1.80
C LYS A 45 -85.62 -45.63 1.46
N ALA A 46 -86.49 -45.22 2.39
CA ALA A 46 -87.23 -43.97 2.29
C ALA A 46 -86.27 -42.76 2.20
N GLY A 47 -86.40 -41.97 1.15
CA GLY A 47 -85.52 -40.82 0.87
C GLY A 47 -84.16 -41.15 0.22
N GLY A 48 -83.86 -42.43 -0.04
CA GLY A 48 -82.68 -42.87 -0.80
C GLY A 48 -81.32 -42.59 -0.13
N TYR A 49 -80.24 -42.74 -0.91
CA TYR A 49 -78.87 -42.42 -0.52
C TYR A 49 -78.43 -41.15 -1.27
N PRO A 50 -78.23 -40.02 -0.56
CA PRO A 50 -77.69 -38.82 -1.18
C PRO A 50 -76.31 -39.12 -1.76
N LEU A 51 -76.10 -38.82 -3.04
CA LEU A 51 -74.77 -38.72 -3.59
C LEU A 51 -74.16 -37.44 -3.01
N LEU A 52 -73.02 -37.59 -2.34
CA LEU A 52 -72.26 -36.46 -1.85
C LEU A 52 -71.95 -35.56 -3.05
N ARG A 53 -72.13 -34.26 -2.85
CA ARG A 53 -71.70 -33.24 -3.81
C ARG A 53 -70.22 -33.48 -4.15
N GLU A 54 -69.84 -33.52 -5.43
CA GLU A 54 -68.43 -33.70 -5.84
C GLU A 54 -67.49 -32.59 -5.33
N ASP A 55 -68.02 -31.56 -4.64
CA ASP A 55 -67.30 -30.49 -3.97
C ASP A 55 -67.29 -30.63 -2.43
N GLY A 56 -67.38 -31.86 -1.89
CA GLY A 56 -67.71 -32.08 -0.47
C GLY A 56 -66.68 -32.68 0.49
N ASP A 57 -65.56 -33.27 0.07
CA ASP A 57 -64.55 -33.77 1.04
C ASP A 57 -63.23 -33.01 1.03
N GLY A 58 -62.97 -32.10 0.08
CA GLY A 58 -62.01 -30.99 0.21
C GLY A 58 -60.58 -31.35 0.61
N ALA A 59 -60.24 -32.62 0.74
CA ALA A 59 -58.90 -33.11 0.99
C ALA A 59 -58.23 -33.18 -0.37
N ALA A 60 -57.90 -32.00 -0.91
CA ALA A 60 -56.73 -31.90 -1.75
C ALA A 60 -55.64 -32.75 -1.10
N VAL A 61 -54.98 -33.60 -1.87
CA VAL A 61 -53.69 -34.15 -1.45
C VAL A 61 -52.82 -32.93 -1.19
N THR A 62 -52.76 -32.51 0.08
CA THR A 62 -51.92 -31.42 0.50
C THR A 62 -50.52 -31.95 0.35
N VAL A 63 -49.89 -31.70 -0.80
CA VAL A 63 -48.44 -31.53 -0.79
C VAL A 63 -48.23 -30.53 0.32
N ALA A 64 -47.64 -30.94 1.45
CA ALA A 64 -47.40 -30.08 2.60
C ALA A 64 -46.36 -29.02 2.20
N GLY A 65 -46.78 -28.10 1.34
CA GLY A 65 -46.07 -26.89 1.02
C GLY A 65 -46.06 -26.07 2.27
N ARG A 66 -44.89 -25.55 2.62
CA ARG A 66 -44.80 -24.59 3.71
C ARG A 66 -45.67 -23.38 3.38
N PRO A 67 -46.56 -22.94 4.28
CA PRO A 67 -47.31 -21.70 4.11
C PRO A 67 -46.39 -20.55 3.70
N LEU A 68 -46.90 -19.65 2.86
CA LEU A 68 -46.15 -18.47 2.45
C LEU A 68 -45.75 -17.59 3.66
N ALA A 69 -46.56 -17.60 4.72
CA ALA A 69 -46.24 -16.99 6.01
C ALA A 69 -44.97 -17.59 6.64
N ASP A 70 -44.78 -18.91 6.57
CA ASP A 70 -43.59 -19.58 7.11
C ASP A 70 -42.35 -19.27 6.28
N ARG A 71 -42.51 -18.98 4.97
CA ARG A 71 -41.43 -18.53 4.09
C ARG A 71 -41.05 -17.08 4.37
N PHE A 72 -42.03 -16.19 4.53
CA PHE A 72 -41.77 -14.80 4.91
C PHE A 72 -41.24 -14.66 6.34
N GLY A 73 -41.61 -15.60 7.23
CA GLY A 73 -41.11 -15.67 8.60
C GLY A 73 -39.67 -16.19 8.72
N GLU A 74 -38.97 -16.53 7.63
CA GLU A 74 -37.54 -16.91 7.67
C GLU A 74 -36.62 -15.72 7.96
N ARG A 75 -37.11 -14.49 7.79
CA ARG A 75 -36.39 -13.24 8.03
C ARG A 75 -37.25 -12.26 8.83
N ILE A 76 -36.60 -11.35 9.54
CA ILE A 76 -37.24 -10.23 10.22
C ILE A 76 -37.25 -9.04 9.27
N ASN A 77 -38.39 -8.75 8.66
CA ASN A 77 -38.54 -7.62 7.75
C ASN A 77 -38.89 -6.34 8.53
N VAL A 78 -38.09 -5.28 8.37
CA VAL A 78 -38.29 -4.01 9.10
C VAL A 78 -39.62 -3.32 8.79
N LYS A 79 -40.24 -3.60 7.62
CA LYS A 79 -41.53 -3.01 7.23
C LYS A 79 -42.74 -3.77 7.80
N ASP A 80 -42.57 -5.04 8.13
CA ASP A 80 -43.65 -5.87 8.64
C ASP A 80 -44.00 -5.49 10.08
N GLY A 81 -45.23 -5.81 10.49
CA GLY A 81 -45.62 -5.66 11.90
C GLY A 81 -44.80 -6.61 12.78
N PRO A 82 -44.36 -6.18 13.97
CA PRO A 82 -44.78 -4.98 14.69
C PRO A 82 -43.92 -3.72 14.46
N PHE A 83 -42.91 -3.76 13.58
CA PHE A 83 -41.89 -2.70 13.49
C PHE A 83 -42.35 -1.52 12.62
N HIS A 84 -42.99 -1.79 11.49
CA HIS A 84 -43.63 -0.78 10.63
C HIS A 84 -42.71 0.36 10.13
N ALA A 85 -41.41 0.09 9.92
CA ALA A 85 -40.52 1.04 9.26
C ALA A 85 -41.08 1.43 7.88
N LYS A 86 -41.00 2.71 7.53
CA LYS A 86 -41.57 3.26 6.30
C LYS A 86 -40.60 3.14 5.13
N GLY A 87 -39.34 3.50 5.32
CA GLY A 87 -38.34 3.50 4.24
C GLY A 87 -38.72 4.43 3.08
N ASN A 88 -39.37 5.56 3.37
CA ASN A 88 -39.91 6.50 2.37
C ASN A 88 -39.05 7.77 2.18
N GLY A 89 -37.88 7.84 2.82
CA GLY A 89 -36.96 8.96 2.74
C GLY A 89 -37.35 10.18 3.58
N VAL A 90 -38.41 10.08 4.38
CA VAL A 90 -38.93 11.22 5.18
C VAL A 90 -39.17 10.83 6.62
N ALA A 91 -39.85 9.71 6.87
CA ALA A 91 -40.21 9.27 8.21
C ALA A 91 -38.96 8.79 8.98
N ASP A 92 -38.87 9.14 10.26
CA ASP A 92 -37.83 8.63 11.15
C ASP A 92 -38.13 7.14 11.48
N ASP A 93 -37.31 6.26 10.95
CA ASP A 93 -37.43 4.81 11.07
C ASP A 93 -36.55 4.26 12.21
N THR A 94 -35.81 5.10 12.95
CA THR A 94 -34.82 4.63 13.93
C THR A 94 -35.43 3.69 14.99
N GLY A 95 -36.59 4.05 15.56
CA GLY A 95 -37.24 3.26 16.60
C GLY A 95 -37.70 1.89 16.10
N ALA A 96 -38.28 1.84 14.89
CA ALA A 96 -38.72 0.61 14.24
C ALA A 96 -37.54 -0.32 13.96
N ILE A 97 -36.43 0.22 13.44
CA ILE A 97 -35.23 -0.54 13.11
C ILE A 97 -34.58 -1.10 14.38
N ASN A 98 -34.39 -0.28 15.43
CA ASN A 98 -33.82 -0.75 16.69
C ASN A 98 -34.66 -1.88 17.30
N ALA A 99 -36.00 -1.80 17.24
CA ALA A 99 -36.87 -2.88 17.70
C ALA A 99 -36.71 -4.17 16.85
N ALA A 100 -36.59 -4.05 15.52
CA ALA A 100 -36.39 -5.18 14.63
C ALA A 100 -35.03 -5.88 14.85
N VAL A 101 -33.97 -5.10 15.11
CA VAL A 101 -32.64 -5.62 15.45
C VAL A 101 -32.68 -6.52 16.68
N LEU A 102 -33.39 -6.11 17.74
CA LEU A 102 -33.53 -6.91 18.96
C LEU A 102 -34.17 -8.27 18.67
N VAL A 103 -35.23 -8.29 17.85
CA VAL A 103 -35.95 -9.53 17.50
C VAL A 103 -35.12 -10.42 16.57
N ALA A 104 -34.42 -9.84 15.59
CA ALA A 104 -33.53 -10.58 14.70
C ALA A 104 -32.43 -11.28 15.49
N ALA A 105 -31.74 -10.55 16.37
CA ALA A 105 -30.71 -11.10 17.24
C ALA A 105 -31.22 -12.18 18.20
N ALA A 106 -32.41 -11.99 18.80
CA ALA A 106 -32.99 -12.96 19.72
C ALA A 106 -33.45 -14.25 19.03
N THR A 107 -33.85 -14.19 17.76
CA THR A 107 -34.35 -15.34 17.00
C THR A 107 -33.29 -15.99 16.10
N GLY A 108 -32.13 -15.34 15.91
CA GLY A 108 -31.09 -15.76 14.97
C GLY A 108 -31.50 -15.64 13.49
N LYS A 109 -32.63 -15.00 13.19
CA LYS A 109 -33.12 -14.81 11.82
C LYS A 109 -32.48 -13.57 11.19
N PRO A 110 -32.21 -13.57 9.87
CA PRO A 110 -31.69 -12.37 9.20
C PRO A 110 -32.64 -11.19 9.31
N LEU A 111 -32.10 -10.01 9.62
CA LEU A 111 -32.77 -8.72 9.52
C LEU A 111 -32.78 -8.28 8.05
N TYR A 112 -33.96 -8.04 7.50
CA TYR A 112 -34.15 -7.72 6.09
C TYR A 112 -34.65 -6.29 5.90
N PHE A 113 -33.96 -5.54 5.06
CA PHE A 113 -34.32 -4.21 4.59
C PHE A 113 -34.79 -4.30 3.13
N PRO A 114 -36.11 -4.31 2.86
CA PRO A 114 -36.62 -4.15 1.50
C PRO A 114 -36.18 -2.81 0.89
N ALA A 115 -36.34 -2.65 -0.42
CA ALA A 115 -36.11 -1.36 -1.07
C ALA A 115 -36.84 -0.20 -0.35
N GLY A 116 -36.10 0.89 -0.11
CA GLY A 116 -36.53 2.07 0.61
C GLY A 116 -35.34 2.92 1.09
N VAL A 117 -35.62 4.19 1.40
CA VAL A 117 -34.69 5.08 2.09
C VAL A 117 -35.18 5.23 3.53
N TYR A 118 -34.47 4.63 4.47
CA TYR A 118 -34.81 4.58 5.88
C TYR A 118 -34.09 5.71 6.62
N MET A 119 -34.81 6.76 7.00
CA MET A 119 -34.19 7.89 7.69
C MET A 119 -33.97 7.54 9.15
N VAL A 120 -32.79 7.87 9.69
CA VAL A 120 -32.48 7.66 11.11
C VAL A 120 -32.22 8.99 11.84
N GLY A 121 -33.07 9.30 12.82
CA GLY A 121 -32.96 10.50 13.67
C GLY A 121 -31.92 10.40 14.77
N TYR A 122 -31.51 9.21 15.18
CA TYR A 122 -30.47 8.97 16.17
C TYR A 122 -29.77 7.62 15.91
N GLN A 123 -28.70 7.37 16.64
CA GLN A 123 -27.85 6.18 16.53
C GLN A 123 -28.63 4.85 16.53
N LEU A 124 -28.37 4.03 15.51
CA LEU A 124 -28.73 2.61 15.54
C LEU A 124 -27.78 1.88 16.49
N SER A 125 -28.34 1.26 17.53
CA SER A 125 -27.57 0.69 18.64
C SER A 125 -27.64 -0.83 18.60
N TRP A 126 -26.60 -1.48 18.11
CA TRP A 126 -26.51 -2.94 18.03
C TRP A 126 -25.55 -3.43 19.12
N SER A 127 -26.05 -3.66 20.33
CA SER A 127 -25.23 -3.80 21.55
C SER A 127 -24.73 -5.23 21.83
N ALA A 128 -23.76 -5.36 22.76
CA ALA A 128 -23.12 -6.64 23.10
C ALA A 128 -24.02 -7.68 23.78
N GLY A 129 -25.20 -7.27 24.26
CA GLY A 129 -26.22 -8.20 24.75
C GLY A 129 -26.94 -8.96 23.64
N LEU A 130 -26.69 -8.62 22.37
CA LEU A 130 -27.28 -9.28 21.21
C LEU A 130 -26.42 -10.47 20.77
N GLY A 131 -27.09 -11.52 20.26
CA GLY A 131 -26.41 -12.63 19.58
C GLY A 131 -25.85 -12.21 18.21
N SER A 132 -25.58 -13.20 17.36
CA SER A 132 -25.15 -12.93 15.98
C SER A 132 -26.23 -12.17 15.20
N LEU A 133 -25.80 -11.22 14.38
CA LEU A 133 -26.70 -10.43 13.53
C LEU A 133 -26.32 -10.61 12.06
N CYS A 134 -27.30 -11.01 11.24
CA CYS A 134 -27.19 -11.05 9.78
C CYS A 134 -28.15 -10.00 9.21
N VAL A 135 -27.65 -9.11 8.36
CA VAL A 135 -28.41 -8.02 7.75
C VAL A 135 -28.37 -8.15 6.23
N ILE A 136 -29.53 -8.09 5.59
CA ILE A 136 -29.68 -8.28 4.15
C ILE A 136 -30.51 -7.14 3.56
N GLY A 137 -30.03 -6.51 2.49
CA GLY A 137 -30.77 -5.56 1.69
C GLY A 137 -31.03 -6.04 0.26
N ASP A 138 -31.84 -5.29 -0.47
CA ASP A 138 -32.18 -5.54 -1.89
C ASP A 138 -31.10 -5.02 -2.87
N GLY A 139 -30.05 -4.38 -2.36
CA GLY A 139 -28.94 -3.79 -3.11
C GLY A 139 -28.63 -2.35 -2.71
N LEU A 140 -27.42 -1.88 -3.06
CA LEU A 140 -26.87 -0.59 -2.62
C LEU A 140 -27.73 0.63 -2.99
N ASP A 141 -28.34 0.64 -4.18
CA ASP A 141 -29.19 1.75 -4.63
C ASP A 141 -30.67 1.57 -4.24
N ARG A 142 -30.99 0.51 -3.48
CA ARG A 142 -32.35 0.11 -3.15
C ARG A 142 -32.60 0.16 -1.65
N SER A 143 -31.73 -0.44 -0.85
CA SER A 143 -31.85 -0.48 0.62
C SER A 143 -30.88 0.50 1.24
N ILE A 144 -31.33 1.74 1.41
CA ILE A 144 -30.49 2.85 1.88
C ILE A 144 -30.94 3.23 3.29
N ILE A 145 -30.05 3.10 4.27
CA ILE A 145 -30.22 3.70 5.59
C ILE A 145 -29.51 5.04 5.54
N ARG A 146 -30.21 6.13 5.87
CA ARG A 146 -29.68 7.48 5.74
C ARG A 146 -29.85 8.28 7.02
N ARG A 147 -28.81 8.96 7.44
CA ARG A 147 -28.86 9.87 8.59
C ARG A 147 -29.75 11.09 8.31
N SER A 148 -30.65 11.37 9.24
CA SER A 148 -31.44 12.62 9.25
C SER A 148 -30.56 13.81 9.65
N ALA A 149 -30.75 14.96 8.99
CA ALA A 149 -30.10 16.22 9.34
C ALA A 149 -30.40 16.69 10.78
N ALA A 150 -31.50 16.21 11.36
CA ALA A 150 -31.88 16.51 12.75
C ALA A 150 -31.09 15.69 13.79
N SER A 151 -30.28 14.73 13.37
CA SER A 151 -29.63 13.79 14.29
C SER A 151 -28.54 14.42 15.14
N THR A 152 -28.55 14.09 16.45
CA THR A 152 -27.67 14.69 17.46
C THR A 152 -26.52 13.78 17.91
N THR A 153 -26.50 12.51 17.50
CA THR A 153 -25.51 11.51 17.92
C THR A 153 -24.27 11.54 17.03
N ASN A 154 -23.09 11.22 17.55
CA ASN A 154 -21.86 11.21 16.73
C ASN A 154 -21.66 9.92 15.92
N TYR A 155 -22.53 8.93 16.11
CA TYR A 155 -22.55 7.67 15.37
C TYR A 155 -23.90 7.52 14.66
N MET A 156 -23.87 7.10 13.40
CA MET A 156 -25.07 6.65 12.69
C MET A 156 -25.38 5.19 13.02
N VAL A 157 -24.40 4.30 12.89
CA VAL A 157 -24.47 2.91 13.38
C VAL A 157 -23.34 2.66 14.38
N PHE A 158 -23.70 2.07 15.52
CA PHE A 158 -22.75 1.56 16.49
C PHE A 158 -23.02 0.09 16.73
N ALA A 159 -22.14 -0.73 16.17
CA ALA A 159 -22.19 -2.17 16.19
C ALA A 159 -21.20 -2.72 17.21
N ASN A 160 -21.72 -3.37 18.23
CA ASN A 160 -20.98 -4.00 19.30
C ASN A 160 -21.56 -5.40 19.56
N VAL A 161 -21.94 -6.13 18.51
CA VAL A 161 -22.45 -7.51 18.58
C VAL A 161 -21.31 -8.50 18.35
N PRO A 162 -21.36 -9.75 18.86
CA PRO A 162 -20.28 -10.72 18.69
C PRO A 162 -19.97 -11.05 17.23
N LYS A 163 -21.00 -11.30 16.42
CA LYS A 163 -20.86 -11.61 15.00
C LYS A 163 -21.78 -10.75 14.16
N LEU A 164 -21.25 -10.18 13.09
CA LEU A 164 -21.99 -9.28 12.22
C LEU A 164 -21.72 -9.61 10.75
N TYR A 165 -22.79 -9.93 10.03
CA TYR A 165 -22.75 -10.18 8.59
C TYR A 165 -23.72 -9.20 7.90
N ILE A 166 -23.25 -8.43 6.93
CA ILE A 166 -24.10 -7.49 6.19
C ILE A 166 -23.89 -7.67 4.70
N THR A 167 -24.98 -7.67 3.95
CA THR A 167 -24.93 -7.59 2.49
C THR A 167 -26.04 -6.75 1.88
N GLY A 168 -25.72 -6.02 0.81
CA GLY A 168 -26.70 -5.34 -0.05
C GLY A 168 -27.35 -4.12 0.58
N VAL A 169 -26.69 -3.47 1.56
CA VAL A 169 -27.21 -2.27 2.25
C VAL A 169 -26.24 -1.10 2.06
N ALA A 170 -26.81 0.08 1.80
CA ALA A 170 -26.08 1.34 1.81
C ALA A 170 -26.34 2.12 3.11
N PHE A 171 -25.27 2.64 3.70
CA PHE A 171 -25.27 3.52 4.86
C PHE A 171 -24.78 4.90 4.42
N ASP A 172 -25.66 5.89 4.49
CA ASP A 172 -25.39 7.26 4.07
C ASP A 172 -25.47 8.20 5.27
N ALA A 173 -24.31 8.65 5.75
CA ALA A 173 -24.23 9.61 6.86
C ALA A 173 -24.61 11.05 6.45
N ASN A 174 -24.92 11.28 5.17
CA ASN A 174 -25.58 12.48 4.68
C ASN A 174 -24.82 13.79 5.01
N LYS A 175 -23.49 13.77 4.86
CA LYS A 175 -22.56 14.87 5.18
C LYS A 175 -23.05 16.26 4.78
N ALA A 176 -23.53 16.43 3.55
CA ALA A 176 -23.86 17.74 2.98
C ALA A 176 -24.97 18.45 3.77
N GLU A 177 -25.95 17.69 4.26
CA GLU A 177 -27.11 18.20 5.00
C GLU A 177 -26.93 18.16 6.52
N ASN A 178 -25.83 17.56 7.01
CA ASN A 178 -25.56 17.47 8.45
C ASN A 178 -24.61 18.58 8.89
N ALA A 179 -24.87 19.19 10.04
CA ALA A 179 -23.97 20.18 10.66
C ALA A 179 -23.06 19.58 11.74
N ARG A 180 -23.33 18.35 12.20
CA ARG A 180 -22.68 17.70 13.35
C ARG A 180 -21.74 16.57 12.95
N ALA A 181 -20.86 16.22 13.88
CA ALA A 181 -20.00 15.03 13.82
C ALA A 181 -20.81 13.78 13.47
N CYS A 182 -20.29 12.95 12.57
CA CYS A 182 -20.84 11.62 12.35
C CYS A 182 -19.78 10.67 11.81
N ASP A 183 -19.52 9.59 12.53
CA ASP A 183 -19.00 8.36 11.92
C ASP A 183 -20.17 7.60 11.27
N CYS A 184 -19.96 7.10 10.05
CA CYS A 184 -21.01 6.42 9.30
C CYS A 184 -21.31 5.03 9.88
N PHE A 185 -20.26 4.25 10.12
CA PHE A 185 -20.41 2.91 10.67
C PHE A 185 -19.25 2.57 11.61
N THR A 186 -19.58 2.39 12.89
CA THR A 186 -18.60 2.07 13.93
C THR A 186 -18.86 0.67 14.43
N VAL A 187 -17.83 -0.17 14.36
CA VAL A 187 -17.78 -1.49 15.00
C VAL A 187 -16.88 -1.38 16.23
N TYR A 188 -17.28 -2.02 17.32
CA TYR A 188 -16.62 -1.91 18.62
C TYR A 188 -16.26 -3.27 19.23
N ALA A 189 -15.60 -3.22 20.38
CA ALA A 189 -14.81 -4.28 21.02
C ALA A 189 -15.44 -5.69 21.11
N ALA A 190 -16.77 -5.82 21.16
CA ALA A 190 -17.39 -7.14 21.28
C ALA A 190 -17.39 -7.94 19.96
N CYS A 191 -17.21 -7.30 18.80
CA CYS A 191 -17.32 -7.96 17.50
C CYS A 191 -16.06 -8.73 17.13
N ASN A 192 -16.12 -10.06 17.22
CA ASN A 192 -15.00 -10.95 16.88
C ASN A 192 -15.05 -11.48 15.44
N GLU A 193 -16.21 -11.44 14.79
CA GLU A 193 -16.39 -11.88 13.41
C GLU A 193 -17.25 -10.87 12.65
N LEU A 194 -16.60 -10.13 11.75
CA LEU A 194 -17.24 -9.13 10.90
C LEU A 194 -17.06 -9.51 9.42
N SER A 195 -18.17 -9.58 8.69
CA SER A 195 -18.17 -9.73 7.24
C SER A 195 -19.12 -8.74 6.59
N LEU A 196 -18.57 -7.87 5.75
CA LEU A 196 -19.30 -6.88 4.96
C LEU A 196 -19.08 -7.21 3.49
N ASP A 197 -20.16 -7.52 2.79
CA ASP A 197 -20.14 -7.95 1.38
C ASP A 197 -21.10 -7.09 0.57
N ASN A 198 -20.64 -6.41 -0.47
CA ASN A 198 -21.49 -5.59 -1.35
C ASN A 198 -22.33 -4.58 -0.54
N CYS A 199 -21.63 -3.80 0.29
CA CYS A 199 -22.19 -2.72 1.13
C CYS A 199 -21.65 -1.36 0.69
N ALA A 200 -22.37 -0.28 1.01
CA ALA A 200 -21.88 1.08 0.79
C ALA A 200 -21.83 1.86 2.10
N PHE A 201 -20.76 2.60 2.32
CA PHE A 201 -20.57 3.52 3.44
C PHE A 201 -20.23 4.87 2.85
N MET A 202 -21.01 5.89 3.17
CA MET A 202 -20.93 7.17 2.45
C MET A 202 -21.06 8.37 3.37
N ASN A 203 -20.37 9.46 3.01
CA ASN A 203 -20.67 10.82 3.45
C ASN A 203 -20.64 11.03 4.98
N ALA A 204 -19.59 10.55 5.66
CA ALA A 204 -19.36 10.84 7.07
C ALA A 204 -18.80 12.26 7.26
N LYS A 205 -19.18 12.96 8.33
CA LYS A 205 -18.84 14.37 8.56
C LYS A 205 -17.88 14.55 9.72
N ALA A 206 -16.79 15.26 9.48
CA ALA A 206 -15.78 15.52 10.49
C ALA A 206 -16.11 16.76 11.33
N VAL A 207 -16.32 16.54 12.63
CA VAL A 207 -16.33 17.57 13.68
C VAL A 207 -15.76 16.89 14.93
N ASN A 208 -14.81 17.50 15.64
CA ASN A 208 -14.25 16.99 16.91
C ASN A 208 -13.73 15.53 16.86
N GLY A 209 -12.95 15.15 15.83
CA GLY A 209 -12.29 13.83 15.74
C GLY A 209 -13.14 12.70 15.13
N TYR A 210 -14.40 12.95 14.78
CA TYR A 210 -15.24 12.02 14.01
C TYR A 210 -15.07 12.22 12.50
N GLY A 211 -15.83 11.46 11.71
CA GLY A 211 -15.90 11.59 10.25
C GLY A 211 -15.42 10.34 9.51
N THR A 212 -15.22 9.24 10.23
CA THR A 212 -14.79 7.95 9.66
C THR A 212 -15.94 7.29 8.91
N GLY A 213 -15.63 6.66 7.78
CA GLY A 213 -16.59 5.86 7.03
C GLY A 213 -16.93 4.56 7.75
N LEU A 214 -16.01 3.61 7.67
CA LEU A 214 -16.09 2.34 8.37
C LEU A 214 -14.94 2.26 9.38
N GLY A 215 -15.26 2.39 10.66
CA GLY A 215 -14.27 2.31 11.74
C GLY A 215 -14.50 1.09 12.61
N VAL A 216 -13.46 0.27 12.81
CA VAL A 216 -13.54 -0.98 13.57
C VAL A 216 -12.59 -0.91 14.76
N PHE A 217 -13.09 -0.58 15.96
CA PHE A 217 -12.27 -0.18 17.10
C PHE A 217 -12.29 -1.16 18.28
N GLY A 218 -11.17 -1.22 19.00
CA GLY A 218 -11.12 -1.69 20.38
C GLY A 218 -11.17 -3.20 20.58
N ASN A 219 -10.75 -4.01 19.60
CA ASN A 219 -10.75 -5.46 19.73
C ASN A 219 -9.33 -6.05 19.70
N ALA A 220 -8.55 -5.88 20.76
CA ALA A 220 -7.19 -6.40 20.89
C ALA A 220 -7.07 -7.94 21.09
N ALA A 221 -8.10 -8.72 20.75
CA ALA A 221 -8.12 -10.17 20.98
C ALA A 221 -7.57 -10.93 19.77
N GLN A 222 -6.63 -11.86 20.02
CA GLN A 222 -6.17 -12.79 18.99
C GLN A 222 -7.31 -13.67 18.46
N GLY A 223 -7.28 -13.96 17.16
CA GLY A 223 -8.26 -14.85 16.52
C GLY A 223 -9.59 -14.20 16.08
N THR A 224 -9.61 -12.87 16.00
CA THR A 224 -10.71 -12.13 15.35
C THR A 224 -10.67 -12.33 13.84
N THR A 225 -11.78 -12.01 13.15
CA THR A 225 -11.88 -12.05 11.68
C THR A 225 -12.60 -10.81 11.19
N PHE A 226 -11.97 -10.11 10.25
CA PHE A 226 -12.51 -8.90 9.64
C PHE A 226 -12.46 -8.98 8.12
N ARG A 227 -13.63 -8.97 7.48
CA ARG A 227 -13.76 -9.08 6.02
C ARG A 227 -14.57 -7.93 5.45
N VAL A 228 -14.00 -7.23 4.47
CA VAL A 228 -14.68 -6.19 3.69
C VAL A 228 -14.44 -6.47 2.22
N ILE A 229 -15.54 -6.81 1.54
CA ILE A 229 -15.52 -7.41 0.21
C ILE A 229 -16.53 -6.66 -0.67
N ASP A 230 -16.13 -6.28 -1.89
CA ASP A 230 -17.04 -5.65 -2.87
C ASP A 230 -17.76 -4.39 -2.36
N CYS A 231 -17.19 -3.67 -1.40
CA CYS A 231 -17.83 -2.52 -0.78
C CYS A 231 -17.42 -1.19 -1.44
N ARG A 232 -18.32 -0.20 -1.35
CA ARG A 232 -18.06 1.20 -1.73
C ARG A 232 -17.90 2.06 -0.47
N ILE A 233 -16.78 2.75 -0.32
CA ILE A 233 -16.45 3.53 0.88
C ILE A 233 -16.00 4.93 0.44
N THR A 234 -16.91 5.89 0.42
CA THR A 234 -16.68 7.14 -0.32
C THR A 234 -17.21 8.41 0.34
N GLY A 235 -16.49 9.51 0.12
CA GLY A 235 -16.99 10.87 0.44
C GLY A 235 -16.94 11.21 1.93
N HIS A 236 -16.15 10.50 2.73
CA HIS A 236 -15.99 10.77 4.16
C HIS A 236 -15.04 11.95 4.38
N ASP A 237 -15.27 12.80 5.38
CA ASP A 237 -14.27 13.84 5.72
C ASP A 237 -13.05 13.27 6.48
N GLY A 238 -13.19 12.11 7.11
CA GLY A 238 -12.12 11.40 7.81
C GLY A 238 -11.52 10.26 6.97
N VAL A 239 -11.10 9.19 7.66
CA VAL A 239 -10.58 7.97 7.02
C VAL A 239 -11.74 7.20 6.38
N GLY A 240 -11.50 6.59 5.22
CA GLY A 240 -12.49 5.74 4.56
C GLY A 240 -12.78 4.48 5.38
N LEU A 241 -11.81 3.59 5.47
CA LEU A 241 -11.85 2.37 6.27
C LEU A 241 -10.67 2.35 7.24
N THR A 242 -10.94 2.17 8.53
CA THR A 242 -9.91 1.90 9.53
C THR A 242 -10.20 0.63 10.32
N SER A 243 -9.17 -0.17 10.53
CA SER A 243 -9.24 -1.44 11.28
C SER A 243 -8.11 -1.55 12.29
N PRO A 244 -8.17 -0.80 13.40
CA PRO A 244 -7.30 -1.05 14.53
C PRO A 244 -7.59 -2.40 15.20
N ASP A 245 -6.52 -3.12 15.46
CA ASP A 245 -6.43 -4.26 16.38
C ASP A 245 -7.06 -5.61 15.94
N PHE A 246 -7.38 -5.84 14.65
CA PHE A 246 -7.87 -7.16 14.17
C PHE A 246 -6.78 -8.09 13.64
N ASP A 247 -6.97 -9.40 13.89
CA ASP A 247 -6.32 -10.52 13.21
C ASP A 247 -7.16 -10.98 11.99
N ASN A 248 -6.57 -11.79 11.10
CA ASN A 248 -7.23 -12.39 9.93
C ASN A 248 -8.08 -11.38 9.13
N VAL A 249 -7.42 -10.33 8.68
CA VAL A 249 -8.04 -9.22 7.94
C VAL A 249 -8.02 -9.52 6.45
N LEU A 250 -9.19 -9.42 5.80
CA LEU A 250 -9.33 -9.45 4.34
C LEU A 250 -10.08 -8.21 3.86
N ILE A 251 -9.39 -7.33 3.17
CA ILE A 251 -9.98 -6.15 2.52
C ILE A 251 -9.74 -6.32 1.03
N THR A 252 -10.79 -6.69 0.28
CA THR A 252 -10.63 -7.00 -1.15
C THR A 252 -11.75 -6.50 -2.05
N ARG A 253 -11.38 -6.13 -3.28
CA ARG A 253 -12.31 -5.70 -4.34
C ARG A 253 -13.19 -4.50 -3.95
N ASN A 254 -12.68 -3.61 -3.11
CA ASN A 254 -13.40 -2.42 -2.66
C ASN A 254 -13.07 -1.19 -3.50
N TYR A 255 -14.02 -0.26 -3.60
CA TYR A 255 -13.80 1.08 -4.13
C TYR A 255 -13.79 2.10 -2.99
N VAL A 256 -12.61 2.64 -2.68
CA VAL A 256 -12.37 3.51 -1.52
C VAL A 256 -11.83 4.86 -1.97
N ALA A 257 -12.71 5.86 -2.07
CA ALA A 257 -12.36 7.10 -2.76
C ALA A 257 -12.97 8.37 -2.16
N ASP A 258 -12.34 9.51 -2.49
CA ASP A 258 -12.82 10.85 -2.15
C ASP A 258 -12.99 11.06 -0.63
N ASN A 259 -12.13 10.43 0.17
CA ASN A 259 -12.11 10.57 1.62
C ASN A 259 -11.13 11.67 2.05
N GLY A 260 -11.40 12.41 3.12
CA GLY A 260 -10.57 13.55 3.53
C GLY A 260 -9.24 13.15 4.19
N ARG A 261 -9.08 11.90 4.63
CA ARG A 261 -7.81 11.33 5.13
C ARG A 261 -7.43 10.09 4.32
N ASN A 262 -6.80 9.09 4.93
CA ASN A 262 -6.42 7.85 4.24
C ASN A 262 -7.65 7.13 3.67
N GLY A 263 -7.47 6.43 2.55
CA GLY A 263 -8.50 5.54 2.00
C GLY A 263 -8.68 4.32 2.91
N ILE A 264 -7.71 3.41 2.88
CA ILE A 264 -7.65 2.25 3.77
C ILE A 264 -6.53 2.47 4.80
N GLN A 265 -6.84 2.24 6.07
CA GLN A 265 -5.87 2.27 7.17
C GLN A 265 -5.92 0.97 7.98
N VAL A 266 -4.80 0.26 8.03
CA VAL A 266 -4.59 -0.91 8.90
C VAL A 266 -3.41 -0.60 9.81
N ALA A 267 -3.69 -0.08 10.99
CA ALA A 267 -2.69 0.30 11.99
C ALA A 267 -3.26 0.07 13.39
N SER A 268 -2.44 -0.43 14.30
CA SER A 268 -2.84 -0.63 15.70
C SER A 268 -2.87 0.71 16.42
N ILE A 269 -3.84 0.90 17.32
CA ILE A 269 -3.89 2.07 18.20
C ILE A 269 -3.49 1.59 19.60
N ASP A 270 -2.20 1.27 19.76
CA ASP A 270 -1.62 0.77 21.00
C ASP A 270 -0.33 1.51 21.41
N PRO A 271 -0.42 2.52 22.31
CA PRO A 271 0.75 3.26 22.77
C PRO A 271 1.83 2.45 23.51
N ALA A 272 1.54 1.20 23.88
CA ALA A 272 2.55 0.31 24.42
C ALA A 272 3.37 -0.43 23.35
N GLY A 273 2.97 -0.36 22.08
CA GLY A 273 3.62 -1.05 20.95
C GLY A 273 3.59 -2.58 21.03
N LEU A 274 2.69 -3.13 21.85
CA LEU A 274 2.53 -4.56 22.15
C LEU A 274 1.60 -5.26 21.15
N GLN A 275 0.59 -4.55 20.65
CA GLN A 275 -0.39 -5.07 19.70
C GLN A 275 0.21 -5.19 18.31
N LYS A 276 -0.17 -6.26 17.62
CA LYS A 276 0.29 -6.61 16.28
C LYS A 276 -0.89 -7.12 15.46
N HIS A 277 -0.90 -6.76 14.18
CA HIS A 277 -1.79 -7.34 13.19
C HIS A 277 -1.15 -8.57 12.57
N TYR A 278 -1.84 -9.70 12.63
CA TYR A 278 -1.43 -10.93 11.94
C TYR A 278 -2.39 -11.28 10.79
N TYR A 279 -1.82 -11.84 9.72
CA TYR A 279 -2.56 -12.42 8.59
C TYR A 279 -3.46 -11.40 7.88
N VAL A 280 -2.89 -10.26 7.50
CA VAL A 280 -3.60 -9.18 6.80
C VAL A 280 -3.45 -9.36 5.29
N ILE A 281 -4.56 -9.30 4.56
CA ILE A 281 -4.61 -9.27 3.10
C ILE A 281 -5.38 -8.04 2.64
N VAL A 282 -4.70 -7.12 1.98
CA VAL A 282 -5.30 -5.97 1.29
C VAL A 282 -5.08 -6.16 -0.20
N SER A 283 -6.11 -6.57 -0.93
CA SER A 283 -5.98 -7.00 -2.32
C SER A 283 -7.02 -6.45 -3.28
N ASP A 284 -6.63 -6.17 -4.51
CA ASP A 284 -7.57 -5.85 -5.60
C ASP A 284 -8.51 -4.66 -5.32
N ASN A 285 -8.08 -3.71 -4.47
CA ASN A 285 -8.86 -2.51 -4.16
C ASN A 285 -8.49 -1.36 -5.10
N ILE A 286 -9.43 -0.44 -5.31
CA ILE A 286 -9.17 0.85 -5.94
C ILE A 286 -9.23 1.93 -4.86
N CYS A 287 -8.11 2.61 -4.64
CA CYS A 287 -7.99 3.69 -3.65
C CYS A 287 -7.66 5.02 -4.34
N ALA A 288 -8.65 5.91 -4.44
CA ALA A 288 -8.57 7.08 -5.32
C ALA A 288 -8.88 8.41 -4.63
N ASN A 289 -8.15 9.46 -4.99
CA ASN A 289 -8.45 10.85 -4.61
C ASN A 289 -8.64 11.09 -3.09
N ASN A 290 -7.97 10.30 -2.26
CA ASN A 290 -8.06 10.46 -0.82
C ASN A 290 -7.13 11.60 -0.37
N GLY A 291 -7.53 12.33 0.67
CA GLY A 291 -6.81 13.45 1.25
C GLY A 291 -5.54 13.05 2.01
N GLY A 292 -5.38 11.76 2.31
CA GLY A 292 -4.16 11.14 2.81
C GLY A 292 -3.55 10.16 1.82
N SER A 293 -3.05 9.03 2.31
CA SER A 293 -2.56 7.94 1.48
C SER A 293 -3.71 7.10 0.91
N GLY A 294 -3.50 6.44 -0.23
CA GLY A 294 -4.47 5.48 -0.76
C GLY A 294 -4.68 4.31 0.20
N ILE A 295 -3.57 3.62 0.51
CA ILE A 295 -3.50 2.55 1.50
C ILE A 295 -2.36 2.86 2.47
N SER A 296 -2.65 2.80 3.77
CA SER A 296 -1.67 2.93 4.84
C SER A 296 -1.75 1.69 5.73
N CYS A 297 -0.66 0.93 5.81
CA CYS A 297 -0.59 -0.28 6.63
C CYS A 297 0.67 -0.29 7.49
N GLY A 298 0.51 -0.63 8.76
CA GLY A 298 1.58 -0.63 9.77
C GLY A 298 1.69 0.69 10.54
N ASN A 299 2.74 0.79 11.35
CA ASN A 299 2.91 1.91 12.27
C ASN A 299 3.45 3.15 11.55
N PHE A 300 2.63 4.19 11.49
CA PHE A 300 2.99 5.57 11.13
C PHE A 300 2.41 6.57 12.14
N LEU A 301 2.21 6.15 13.39
CA LEU A 301 1.65 6.96 14.48
C LEU A 301 2.68 7.00 15.62
N GLU A 302 3.19 8.16 16.00
CA GLU A 302 4.02 8.29 17.22
C GLU A 302 3.25 7.74 18.42
N ASP A 303 3.86 6.75 19.07
CA ASP A 303 3.27 5.98 20.17
C ASP A 303 1.84 5.48 19.87
N ASN A 304 1.50 5.15 18.62
CA ASN A 304 0.19 4.61 18.25
C ASN A 304 -1.02 5.38 18.80
N VAL A 305 -0.89 6.71 18.93
CA VAL A 305 -1.99 7.60 19.29
C VAL A 305 -2.57 8.18 18.00
N LEU A 306 -3.91 8.22 17.88
CA LEU A 306 -4.57 8.92 16.78
C LEU A 306 -4.15 10.40 16.76
N ASP A 307 -3.86 10.94 15.57
CA ASP A 307 -3.50 12.35 15.34
C ASP A 307 -2.12 12.82 15.90
N THR A 308 -1.15 11.91 16.11
CA THR A 308 0.26 12.28 16.40
C THR A 308 1.16 12.33 15.15
N THR A 309 2.35 12.90 15.29
CA THR A 309 3.35 12.98 14.20
C THR A 309 3.78 11.57 13.80
N PRO A 310 3.95 11.23 12.50
CA PRO A 310 4.44 9.90 12.15
C PRO A 310 5.88 9.67 12.62
N VAL A 311 6.17 8.55 13.29
CA VAL A 311 7.55 8.06 13.49
C VAL A 311 7.91 7.19 12.31
N TYR A 312 8.87 7.65 11.50
CA TYR A 312 9.34 6.90 10.35
C TYR A 312 10.47 5.95 10.76
N GLY A 313 10.34 4.66 10.42
CA GLY A 313 11.30 3.61 10.71
C GLY A 313 10.64 2.28 11.03
N HIS A 314 11.43 1.26 11.39
CA HIS A 314 10.98 -0.10 11.67
C HIS A 314 11.08 -0.50 13.16
N GLY A 315 11.23 0.48 14.07
CA GLY A 315 11.50 0.23 15.50
C GLY A 315 10.38 -0.49 16.25
N THR A 316 9.14 -0.39 15.76
CA THR A 316 7.93 -1.00 16.34
C THR A 316 6.97 -1.45 15.23
N PRO A 317 7.27 -2.54 14.49
CA PRO A 317 6.41 -2.97 13.39
C PRO A 317 5.08 -3.46 13.95
N ASP A 318 3.97 -2.83 13.57
CA ASP A 318 2.63 -3.21 14.07
C ASP A 318 1.90 -4.20 13.19
N THR A 319 2.48 -4.56 12.05
CA THR A 319 1.95 -5.60 11.17
C THR A 319 3.01 -6.64 10.90
N VAL A 320 2.64 -7.91 11.09
CA VAL A 320 3.50 -9.08 10.88
C VAL A 320 2.79 -10.07 9.98
N GLY A 321 3.38 -10.39 8.82
CA GLY A 321 2.76 -11.32 7.87
C GLY A 321 1.55 -10.70 7.17
N MET A 322 1.82 -9.79 6.22
CA MET A 322 0.80 -9.08 5.44
C MET A 322 1.07 -9.20 3.93
N VAL A 323 -0.02 -9.23 3.16
CA VAL A 323 0.01 -9.14 1.69
C VAL A 323 -0.75 -7.89 1.25
N VAL A 324 -0.08 -7.03 0.48
CA VAL A 324 -0.68 -5.89 -0.22
C VAL A 324 -0.49 -6.10 -1.71
N SER A 325 -1.55 -6.53 -2.40
CA SER A 325 -1.41 -7.01 -3.78
C SER A 325 -2.52 -6.58 -4.74
N GLY A 326 -2.18 -6.33 -6.01
CA GLY A 326 -3.18 -6.07 -7.05
C GLY A 326 -4.00 -4.78 -6.87
N ASN A 327 -3.61 -3.89 -5.95
CA ASN A 327 -4.35 -2.65 -5.71
C ASN A 327 -4.01 -1.58 -6.75
N ILE A 328 -4.96 -0.70 -7.01
CA ILE A 328 -4.78 0.49 -7.85
C ILE A 328 -4.92 1.74 -6.97
N CYS A 329 -3.83 2.46 -6.76
CA CYS A 329 -3.81 3.69 -5.97
C CYS A 329 -3.47 4.90 -6.83
N TYR A 330 -4.40 5.86 -6.92
CA TYR A 330 -4.16 7.07 -7.70
C TYR A 330 -4.80 8.36 -7.18
N GLY A 331 -4.20 9.50 -7.51
CA GLY A 331 -4.74 10.82 -7.18
C GLY A 331 -4.76 11.15 -5.68
N ASN A 332 -4.16 10.32 -4.83
CA ASN A 332 -4.13 10.55 -3.39
C ASN A 332 -3.15 11.68 -3.04
N LEU A 333 -3.44 12.50 -2.03
CA LEU A 333 -2.62 13.68 -1.69
C LEU A 333 -1.29 13.31 -1.02
N ALA A 334 -1.19 12.15 -0.38
CA ALA A 334 0.05 11.63 0.20
C ALA A 334 0.60 10.44 -0.62
N TYR A 335 1.02 9.34 0.02
CA TYR A 335 1.51 8.17 -0.69
C TYR A 335 0.40 7.37 -1.36
N GLY A 336 0.67 6.75 -2.51
CA GLY A 336 -0.25 5.74 -3.03
C GLY A 336 -0.34 4.54 -2.10
N LEU A 337 0.82 4.04 -1.66
CA LEU A 337 0.97 3.00 -0.65
C LEU A 337 1.96 3.47 0.42
N ALA A 338 1.56 3.43 1.69
CA ALA A 338 2.46 3.63 2.83
C ALA A 338 2.51 2.34 3.66
N ILE A 339 3.66 1.67 3.68
CA ILE A 339 3.82 0.33 4.25
C ILE A 339 4.92 0.32 5.30
N SER A 340 4.59 -0.14 6.49
CA SER A 340 5.50 -0.43 7.60
C SER A 340 5.15 -1.81 8.18
N GLY A 341 6.14 -2.56 8.66
CA GLY A 341 5.92 -3.89 9.22
C GLY A 341 7.08 -4.87 9.06
N ASP A 342 6.91 -6.09 9.57
CA ASP A 342 7.85 -7.21 9.42
C ASP A 342 7.20 -8.29 8.54
N ASN A 343 7.96 -8.86 7.61
CA ASN A 343 7.50 -9.92 6.71
C ASN A 343 6.23 -9.52 5.90
N VAL A 344 6.35 -8.45 5.12
CA VAL A 344 5.27 -7.94 4.26
C VAL A 344 5.59 -8.18 2.79
N ALA A 345 4.62 -8.70 2.03
CA ALA A 345 4.69 -8.83 0.58
C ALA A 345 3.84 -7.74 -0.10
N VAL A 346 4.49 -6.81 -0.81
CA VAL A 346 3.87 -5.72 -1.58
C VAL A 346 4.05 -6.00 -3.07
N THR A 347 3.02 -6.55 -3.73
CA THR A 347 3.20 -7.15 -5.06
C THR A 347 2.16 -6.74 -6.09
N SER A 348 2.56 -6.58 -7.35
CA SER A 348 1.61 -6.41 -8.48
C SER A 348 0.63 -5.22 -8.32
N ASN A 349 1.00 -4.17 -7.59
CA ASN A 349 0.17 -2.97 -7.43
C ASN A 349 0.43 -1.96 -8.57
N VAL A 350 -0.58 -1.16 -8.89
CA VAL A 350 -0.48 -0.01 -9.80
C VAL A 350 -0.61 1.28 -9.00
N VAL A 351 0.46 2.07 -8.98
CA VAL A 351 0.58 3.25 -8.12
C VAL A 351 0.96 4.45 -8.96
N MET A 352 0.00 5.36 -9.17
CA MET A 352 0.23 6.52 -10.04
C MET A 352 -0.43 7.81 -9.60
N HIS A 353 0.18 8.94 -9.95
CA HIS A 353 -0.39 10.27 -9.69
C HIS A 353 -0.68 10.57 -8.21
N ASN A 354 0.10 10.01 -7.28
CA ASN A 354 -0.03 10.29 -5.85
C ASN A 354 1.02 11.32 -5.41
N GLY A 355 0.70 12.12 -4.38
CA GLY A 355 1.63 13.08 -3.78
C GLY A 355 1.99 14.26 -4.68
N ILE A 356 1.22 14.53 -5.74
CA ILE A 356 1.57 15.56 -6.74
C ILE A 356 1.48 16.97 -6.15
N THR A 357 0.53 17.22 -5.26
CA THR A 357 0.22 18.55 -4.74
C THR A 357 0.88 18.85 -3.40
N VAL A 358 1.32 17.83 -2.67
CA VAL A 358 1.94 17.95 -1.35
C VAL A 358 3.37 17.42 -1.43
N GLY A 359 4.36 18.29 -1.24
CA GLY A 359 5.77 17.90 -1.29
C GLY A 359 6.15 16.91 -0.19
N GLY A 360 7.09 16.01 -0.48
CA GLY A 360 7.60 15.02 0.47
C GLY A 360 6.91 13.66 0.42
N PHE A 361 5.87 13.49 -0.40
CA PHE A 361 5.14 12.23 -0.60
C PHE A 361 5.25 11.73 -2.05
N GLY A 362 4.83 10.50 -2.33
CA GLY A 362 5.03 9.91 -3.64
C GLY A 362 4.27 8.62 -3.92
N GLY A 363 4.91 7.69 -4.62
CA GLY A 363 4.30 6.43 -5.02
C GLY A 363 4.18 5.48 -3.84
N VAL A 364 5.28 4.82 -3.49
CA VAL A 364 5.32 3.80 -2.43
C VAL A 364 6.32 4.17 -1.38
N LEU A 365 5.89 4.20 -0.12
CA LEU A 365 6.76 4.22 1.06
C LEU A 365 6.84 2.80 1.64
N LEU A 366 8.05 2.31 1.87
CA LEU A 366 8.34 1.05 2.54
C LEU A 366 9.36 1.27 3.66
N ASN A 367 8.87 1.26 4.90
CA ASN A 367 9.67 1.28 6.12
C ASN A 367 9.55 -0.08 6.82
N GLY A 368 9.97 -1.14 6.15
CA GLY A 368 9.74 -2.52 6.59
C GLY A 368 11.02 -3.28 6.92
N ARG A 369 10.85 -4.41 7.62
CA ARG A 369 11.90 -5.43 7.83
C ARG A 369 11.51 -6.75 7.20
N PHE A 370 12.45 -7.40 6.51
CA PHE A 370 12.20 -8.69 5.82
C PHE A 370 11.04 -8.64 4.83
N CYS A 371 10.79 -7.48 4.22
CA CYS A 371 9.69 -7.29 3.28
C CYS A 371 10.14 -7.57 1.85
N THR A 372 9.18 -7.95 1.00
CA THR A 372 9.37 -8.02 -0.45
C THR A 372 8.46 -6.98 -1.12
N LEU A 373 9.03 -6.16 -2.00
CA LEU A 373 8.29 -5.25 -2.85
C LEU A 373 8.59 -5.63 -4.30
N SER A 374 7.66 -6.32 -4.96
CA SER A 374 7.91 -6.87 -6.29
C SER A 374 6.83 -6.60 -7.33
N ASP A 375 7.28 -6.48 -8.59
CA ASP A 375 6.40 -6.45 -9.76
C ASP A 375 5.34 -5.32 -9.74
N ASN A 376 5.64 -4.21 -9.06
CA ASN A 376 4.75 -3.06 -8.98
C ASN A 376 5.00 -2.09 -10.15
N SER A 377 3.93 -1.43 -10.62
CA SER A 377 3.98 -0.34 -11.59
C SER A 377 3.86 1.00 -10.86
N ILE A 378 4.95 1.74 -10.77
CA ILE A 378 5.08 2.96 -9.97
C ILE A 378 5.41 4.13 -10.90
N ARG A 379 4.41 4.96 -11.22
CA ARG A 379 4.56 5.99 -12.25
C ARG A 379 3.91 7.31 -11.94
N PHE A 380 4.50 8.40 -12.41
CA PHE A 380 3.88 9.72 -12.36
C PHE A 380 3.54 10.25 -10.97
N ASN A 381 4.26 9.80 -9.94
CA ASN A 381 4.05 10.25 -8.57
C ASN A 381 4.92 11.49 -8.24
N GLY A 382 4.54 12.18 -7.16
CA GLY A 382 5.08 13.47 -6.69
C GLY A 382 6.58 13.53 -6.46
N THR A 383 7.04 13.36 -5.23
CA THR A 383 8.47 13.46 -4.83
C THR A 383 9.21 12.13 -5.02
N TYR A 384 8.63 11.02 -4.58
CA TYR A 384 9.29 9.70 -4.65
C TYR A 384 8.54 8.76 -5.59
N GLY A 385 9.25 7.96 -6.38
CA GLY A 385 8.67 6.74 -6.95
C GLY A 385 8.52 5.70 -5.85
N LEU A 386 9.65 5.18 -5.41
CA LEU A 386 9.81 4.28 -4.28
C LEU A 386 10.67 4.95 -3.21
N ASP A 387 10.14 5.10 -2.01
CA ASP A 387 10.89 5.48 -0.82
C ASP A 387 11.03 4.26 0.08
N ALA A 388 12.23 3.68 0.12
CA ALA A 388 12.56 2.57 1.01
C ALA A 388 13.48 3.02 2.15
N GLY A 389 13.45 4.32 2.48
CA GLY A 389 14.24 4.92 3.55
C GLY A 389 14.12 4.14 4.86
N GLY A 390 15.24 3.67 5.41
CA GLY A 390 15.21 2.92 6.67
C GLY A 390 14.72 1.47 6.58
N SER A 391 14.55 0.90 5.38
CA SER A 391 14.23 -0.53 5.24
C SER A 391 15.40 -1.45 5.64
N GLU A 392 15.08 -2.60 6.25
CA GLU A 392 16.06 -3.58 6.73
C GLU A 392 15.79 -4.99 6.14
N TYR A 393 16.79 -5.60 5.50
CA TYR A 393 16.74 -6.93 4.88
C TYR A 393 15.56 -7.13 3.89
N CYS A 394 15.17 -6.06 3.20
CA CYS A 394 14.09 -6.10 2.21
C CYS A 394 14.61 -6.45 0.81
N THR A 395 13.78 -7.13 0.02
CA THR A 395 14.02 -7.38 -1.41
C THR A 395 13.07 -6.54 -2.27
N LEU A 396 13.64 -5.69 -3.11
CA LEU A 396 12.93 -4.74 -3.96
C LEU A 396 13.20 -5.14 -5.42
N SER A 397 12.25 -5.82 -6.07
CA SER A 397 12.53 -6.55 -7.31
C SER A 397 11.50 -6.42 -8.43
N GLY A 398 11.94 -6.39 -9.69
CA GLY A 398 11.02 -6.43 -10.84
C GLY A 398 10.07 -5.22 -10.98
N ASN A 399 10.31 -4.14 -10.24
CA ASN A 399 9.42 -2.98 -10.25
C ASN A 399 9.69 -2.09 -11.46
N THR A 400 8.63 -1.48 -11.97
CA THR A 400 8.71 -0.46 -13.02
C THR A 400 8.51 0.92 -12.40
N ILE A 401 9.60 1.66 -12.23
CA ILE A 401 9.66 2.96 -11.56
C ILE A 401 9.95 4.02 -12.62
N VAL A 402 8.92 4.70 -13.13
CA VAL A 402 9.06 5.56 -14.32
C VAL A 402 8.37 6.90 -14.15
N SER A 403 9.05 7.97 -14.51
CA SER A 403 8.50 9.34 -14.53
C SER A 403 7.93 9.78 -13.18
N ASN A 404 8.57 9.43 -12.07
CA ASN A 404 8.22 9.95 -10.74
C ASN A 404 9.09 11.16 -10.40
N GLY A 405 8.81 11.86 -9.29
CA GLY A 405 9.72 12.91 -8.81
C GLY A 405 9.55 14.25 -9.52
N PHE A 406 8.37 14.55 -10.09
CA PHE A 406 8.10 15.82 -10.78
C PHE A 406 8.14 17.04 -9.88
N ALA A 407 7.90 16.86 -8.58
CA ALA A 407 7.90 17.93 -7.60
C ALA A 407 9.28 18.03 -6.90
N GLY A 408 10.01 19.12 -7.16
CA GLY A 408 11.23 19.47 -6.41
C GLY A 408 12.41 18.51 -6.58
N TRP A 409 13.02 18.09 -5.47
CA TRP A 409 14.20 17.22 -5.38
C TRP A 409 13.89 15.72 -5.56
N GLY A 410 12.84 15.37 -6.30
CA GLY A 410 12.32 14.02 -6.34
C GLY A 410 13.28 12.97 -6.91
N THR A 411 13.07 11.69 -6.55
CA THR A 411 13.89 10.54 -6.99
C THR A 411 13.03 9.36 -7.44
N GLY A 412 13.61 8.50 -8.28
CA GLY A 412 13.02 7.22 -8.63
C GLY A 412 12.95 6.30 -7.42
N ALA A 413 14.11 5.93 -6.88
CA ALA A 413 14.23 5.13 -5.67
C ALA A 413 15.07 5.86 -4.61
N ASN A 414 14.55 6.00 -3.39
CA ASN A 414 15.32 6.39 -2.21
C ASN A 414 15.67 5.13 -1.41
N LEU A 415 16.97 4.85 -1.26
CA LEU A 415 17.52 3.70 -0.55
C LEU A 415 18.45 4.15 0.60
N GLY A 416 18.29 5.37 1.11
CA GLY A 416 19.04 5.86 2.27
C GLY A 416 18.57 5.25 3.59
N GLY A 417 19.43 5.24 4.59
CA GLY A 417 19.20 4.58 5.88
C GLY A 417 18.97 3.07 5.81
N THR A 418 19.25 2.41 4.68
CA THR A 418 18.91 0.99 4.49
C THR A 418 19.98 0.02 5.00
N VAL A 419 19.56 -1.16 5.46
CA VAL A 419 20.49 -2.22 5.90
C VAL A 419 20.17 -3.53 5.19
N GLY A 420 21.13 -4.15 4.53
CA GLY A 420 20.95 -5.50 3.97
C GLY A 420 19.94 -5.59 2.83
N VAL A 421 19.59 -4.46 2.19
CA VAL A 421 18.56 -4.40 1.15
C VAL A 421 19.10 -4.89 -0.19
N VAL A 422 18.26 -5.58 -0.96
CA VAL A 422 18.56 -6.02 -2.33
C VAL A 422 17.60 -5.34 -3.30
N PHE A 423 18.15 -4.46 -4.15
CA PHE A 423 17.44 -3.75 -5.20
C PHE A 423 17.80 -4.36 -6.57
N VAL A 424 16.93 -5.23 -7.09
CA VAL A 424 17.27 -6.15 -8.20
C VAL A 424 16.27 -6.19 -9.35
N GLY A 425 16.75 -6.12 -10.59
CA GLY A 425 15.90 -6.37 -11.76
C GLY A 425 14.80 -5.33 -11.99
N ASN A 426 14.95 -4.12 -11.48
CA ASN A 426 13.99 -3.03 -11.64
C ASN A 426 14.25 -2.25 -12.92
N LEU A 427 13.20 -1.63 -13.47
CA LEU A 427 13.28 -0.66 -14.56
C LEU A 427 13.11 0.75 -14.01
N LEU A 428 14.11 1.61 -14.22
CA LEU A 428 14.10 3.02 -13.83
C LEU A 428 14.27 3.91 -15.07
N LYS A 429 13.40 4.90 -15.22
CA LYS A 429 13.44 5.85 -16.34
C LYS A 429 12.79 7.18 -16.00
N GLU A 430 13.48 8.27 -16.34
CA GLU A 430 12.94 9.63 -16.29
C GLU A 430 12.41 10.03 -14.90
N ASN A 431 13.01 9.50 -13.84
CA ASN A 431 12.62 9.89 -12.48
C ASN A 431 13.42 11.13 -12.02
N GLY A 432 12.75 12.05 -11.33
CA GLY A 432 13.30 13.32 -10.89
C GLY A 432 13.51 14.33 -12.03
N GLY A 433 14.14 15.45 -11.68
CA GLY A 433 14.57 16.48 -12.64
C GLY A 433 16.08 16.42 -12.96
N PRO A 434 16.61 17.39 -13.72
CA PRO A 434 18.02 17.42 -14.14
C PRO A 434 19.06 17.48 -13.01
N THR A 435 18.64 17.86 -11.80
CA THR A 435 19.48 17.93 -10.58
C THR A 435 19.23 16.77 -9.61
N SER A 436 18.41 15.80 -10.01
CA SER A 436 18.00 14.65 -9.20
C SER A 436 18.80 13.39 -9.56
N TYR A 437 18.32 12.25 -9.08
CA TYR A 437 18.90 10.93 -9.27
C TYR A 437 17.81 9.89 -9.52
N GLU A 438 18.13 8.86 -10.30
CA GLU A 438 17.26 7.68 -10.48
C GLU A 438 17.26 6.83 -9.20
N VAL A 439 18.42 6.68 -8.55
CA VAL A 439 18.60 5.97 -7.28
C VAL A 439 19.47 6.80 -6.33
N SER A 440 18.96 7.07 -5.12
CA SER A 440 19.73 7.70 -4.03
C SER A 440 20.08 6.73 -2.94
N VAL A 441 21.31 6.85 -2.45
CA VAL A 441 21.87 6.06 -1.36
C VAL A 441 22.59 7.03 -0.41
N GLN A 442 21.82 7.62 0.50
CA GLN A 442 22.36 8.52 1.53
C GLN A 442 22.87 7.70 2.71
N HIS A 443 24.05 7.99 3.27
CA HIS A 443 24.54 7.25 4.43
C HIS A 443 23.64 7.45 5.66
N VAL A 444 23.25 8.70 5.91
CA VAL A 444 22.26 9.08 6.92
C VAL A 444 21.05 9.64 6.22
N GLU A 445 19.88 9.05 6.51
CA GLU A 445 18.57 9.44 5.97
C GLU A 445 17.74 10.06 7.09
N THR A 446 16.73 10.87 6.72
CA THR A 446 15.87 11.55 7.69
C THR A 446 14.41 11.19 7.52
N ASP A 447 13.65 11.32 8.60
CA ASP A 447 12.20 11.17 8.68
C ASP A 447 11.38 12.33 8.07
N ALA A 448 11.99 13.10 7.16
CA ALA A 448 11.47 14.33 6.54
C ALA A 448 11.19 15.52 7.48
N ILE A 449 11.22 15.36 8.81
CA ILE A 449 11.12 16.45 9.81
C ILE A 449 12.46 16.79 10.47
N GLY A 450 13.53 16.06 10.12
CA GLY A 450 14.92 16.40 10.39
C GLY A 450 15.62 15.47 11.38
N TRP A 451 14.95 14.43 11.87
CA TRP A 451 15.58 13.40 12.70
C TRP A 451 16.16 12.31 11.82
N ALA A 452 17.34 11.82 12.20
CA ALA A 452 17.94 10.67 11.52
C ALA A 452 17.11 9.41 11.77
N LEU A 453 16.93 8.62 10.71
CA LEU A 453 16.42 7.26 10.86
C LEU A 453 17.40 6.41 11.72
N PRO A 454 16.93 5.34 12.38
CA PRO A 454 17.74 4.55 13.30
C PRO A 454 18.97 3.91 12.66
N GLU A 455 18.90 3.62 11.37
CA GLU A 455 19.92 2.90 10.63
C GLU A 455 20.76 3.80 9.73
N LEU A 456 22.04 3.44 9.60
CA LEU A 456 22.97 4.05 8.64
C LEU A 456 23.18 3.10 7.48
N THR A 457 23.18 3.64 6.26
CA THR A 457 23.19 2.80 5.06
C THR A 457 24.38 1.88 4.98
N ARG A 458 24.11 0.57 4.89
CA ARG A 458 25.11 -0.48 4.70
C ARG A 458 24.54 -1.75 4.09
N ASP A 459 25.43 -2.58 3.55
CA ASP A 459 25.10 -3.91 3.03
C ASP A 459 24.00 -3.86 1.95
N LEU A 460 24.08 -2.86 1.06
CA LEU A 460 23.09 -2.61 0.01
C LEU A 460 23.58 -3.15 -1.32
N SER A 461 22.72 -3.89 -2.01
CA SER A 461 23.03 -4.43 -3.34
C SER A 461 22.07 -3.90 -4.41
N ILE A 462 22.61 -3.14 -5.36
CA ILE A 462 21.92 -2.61 -6.54
C ILE A 462 22.40 -3.42 -7.74
N ARG A 463 21.58 -4.37 -8.22
CA ARG A 463 22.01 -5.31 -9.26
C ARG A 463 21.01 -5.64 -10.35
N GLY A 464 21.47 -5.90 -11.57
CA GLY A 464 20.58 -6.38 -12.65
C GLY A 464 19.50 -5.38 -13.06
N ASN A 465 19.57 -4.11 -12.65
CA ASN A 465 18.56 -3.11 -12.95
C ASN A 465 18.80 -2.52 -14.35
N THR A 466 17.73 -2.08 -15.00
CA THR A 466 17.80 -1.26 -16.21
C THR A 466 17.53 0.20 -15.84
N ILE A 467 18.53 1.07 -15.98
CA ILE A 467 18.49 2.47 -15.55
C ILE A 467 18.67 3.36 -16.78
N TRP A 468 17.66 4.16 -17.12
CA TRP A 468 17.74 5.09 -18.25
C TRP A 468 18.07 6.49 -17.75
N LEU A 469 19.18 7.02 -18.25
CA LEU A 469 19.58 8.40 -17.98
C LEU A 469 19.14 9.26 -19.15
N VAL A 470 18.32 10.23 -18.81
CA VAL A 470 18.01 11.38 -19.65
C VAL A 470 18.71 12.60 -19.06
N ASP A 471 19.01 13.61 -19.87
CA ASP A 471 19.58 14.89 -19.41
C ASP A 471 20.83 14.79 -18.50
N THR A 472 20.92 15.61 -17.44
CA THR A 472 22.06 15.73 -16.53
C THR A 472 21.85 15.02 -15.20
N ARG A 473 20.69 14.39 -14.96
CA ARG A 473 20.43 13.66 -13.72
C ARG A 473 21.41 12.52 -13.51
N LEU A 474 21.62 12.15 -12.26
CA LEU A 474 22.46 11.02 -11.90
C LEU A 474 21.69 9.70 -12.01
N GLY A 475 22.39 8.61 -12.33
CA GLY A 475 21.84 7.26 -12.24
C GLY A 475 21.79 6.79 -10.81
N VAL A 476 22.90 6.24 -10.32
CA VAL A 476 23.05 5.82 -8.93
C VAL A 476 23.92 6.82 -8.19
N HIS A 477 23.42 7.42 -7.12
CA HIS A 477 24.16 8.35 -6.28
C HIS A 477 24.35 7.79 -4.87
N VAL A 478 25.58 7.35 -4.58
CA VAL A 478 26.05 6.93 -3.25
C VAL A 478 26.82 8.08 -2.63
N GLN A 479 26.46 8.46 -1.39
CA GLN A 479 27.04 9.61 -0.72
C GLN A 479 27.37 9.38 0.75
N ASP A 480 28.14 10.31 1.30
CA ASP A 480 28.44 10.44 2.74
C ASP A 480 29.11 9.22 3.38
N GLY A 481 29.86 8.44 2.59
CA GLY A 481 30.63 7.33 3.12
C GLY A 481 29.79 6.09 3.43
N ALA A 482 28.62 5.92 2.81
CA ALA A 482 27.88 4.66 2.85
C ALA A 482 28.82 3.48 2.54
N ARG A 483 28.67 2.38 3.28
CA ARG A 483 29.60 1.26 3.29
C ARG A 483 28.95 0.00 2.76
N ASP A 484 29.73 -0.89 2.16
CA ASP A 484 29.23 -2.16 1.63
C ASP A 484 28.13 -1.98 0.59
N ILE A 485 28.37 -1.08 -0.36
CA ILE A 485 27.42 -0.78 -1.43
C ILE A 485 27.91 -1.43 -2.72
N ASP A 486 27.14 -2.40 -3.21
CA ASP A 486 27.41 -3.07 -4.47
C ASP A 486 26.52 -2.49 -5.57
N VAL A 487 27.14 -1.99 -6.64
CA VAL A 487 26.46 -1.56 -7.87
C VAL A 487 26.98 -2.43 -9.00
N VAL A 488 26.30 -3.53 -9.28
CA VAL A 488 26.83 -4.63 -10.13
C VAL A 488 25.83 -5.13 -11.16
N ASP A 489 26.29 -5.55 -12.34
CA ASP A 489 25.44 -6.16 -13.37
C ASP A 489 24.25 -5.28 -13.82
N ASN A 490 24.31 -3.95 -13.66
CA ASN A 490 23.22 -3.07 -14.11
C ASN A 490 23.44 -2.63 -15.56
N MET A 491 22.33 -2.40 -16.27
CA MET A 491 22.34 -1.81 -17.61
C MET A 491 21.96 -0.33 -17.54
N PHE A 492 22.91 0.54 -17.85
CA PHE A 492 22.69 1.98 -18.00
C PHE A 492 22.43 2.31 -19.48
N ARG A 493 21.26 2.85 -19.78
CA ARG A 493 20.91 3.35 -21.11
C ARG A 493 21.06 4.85 -21.14
N LEU A 494 21.94 5.34 -22.01
CA LEU A 494 22.25 6.76 -22.11
C LEU A 494 21.59 7.38 -23.35
N THR A 495 20.90 8.50 -23.18
CA THR A 495 20.48 9.32 -24.32
C THR A 495 21.57 10.37 -24.61
N GLY A 496 22.65 10.03 -25.31
CA GLY A 496 23.67 11.02 -25.71
C GLY A 496 25.13 10.54 -25.80
N SER A 497 26.07 11.50 -25.70
CA SER A 497 27.53 11.33 -25.79
C SER A 497 28.16 10.78 -24.50
N SER A 498 29.48 10.53 -24.52
CA SER A 498 30.28 10.09 -23.37
C SER A 498 30.10 10.93 -22.08
N ALA A 499 29.66 12.19 -22.19
CA ALA A 499 29.38 13.07 -21.06
C ALA A 499 28.24 12.55 -20.15
N THR A 500 27.33 11.73 -20.66
CA THR A 500 26.24 11.13 -19.86
C THR A 500 26.69 9.91 -19.06
N ALA A 501 27.75 9.21 -19.50
CA ALA A 501 28.32 8.07 -18.78
C ALA A 501 28.94 8.52 -17.45
N ALA A 502 29.48 9.75 -17.40
CA ALA A 502 29.95 10.37 -16.18
C ALA A 502 28.87 10.36 -15.09
N ASN A 503 27.62 10.61 -15.43
CA ASN A 503 26.49 10.70 -14.49
C ASN A 503 25.89 9.34 -14.10
N ALA A 504 26.31 8.24 -14.72
CA ALA A 504 25.70 6.93 -14.49
C ALA A 504 25.84 6.45 -13.05
N ILE A 505 27.03 6.60 -12.48
CA ILE A 505 27.31 6.25 -11.09
C ILE A 505 28.13 7.36 -10.47
N LYS A 506 27.61 7.92 -9.36
CA LYS A 506 28.35 8.75 -8.42
C LYS A 506 28.57 7.99 -7.14
N PHE A 507 29.79 7.55 -6.91
CA PHE A 507 30.13 6.70 -5.79
C PHE A 507 31.04 7.40 -4.79
N VAL A 508 30.44 8.05 -3.79
CA VAL A 508 31.14 8.64 -2.63
C VAL A 508 30.88 7.77 -1.39
N GLY A 509 31.21 6.49 -1.52
CA GLY A 509 31.07 5.46 -0.49
C GLY A 509 32.41 4.99 0.07
N LYS A 510 32.41 4.47 1.30
CA LYS A 510 33.61 4.01 2.01
C LYS A 510 34.10 2.65 1.53
N ARG A 511 33.18 1.77 1.14
CA ARG A 511 33.45 0.38 0.73
C ARG A 511 32.33 -0.11 -0.18
N GLY A 512 32.66 -0.91 -1.19
CA GLY A 512 31.70 -1.44 -2.13
C GLY A 512 32.36 -2.07 -3.35
N ASN A 513 31.55 -2.53 -4.29
CA ASN A 513 32.01 -3.00 -5.60
C ASN A 513 31.22 -2.28 -6.71
N ILE A 514 31.92 -1.89 -7.76
CA ILE A 514 31.32 -1.38 -9.01
C ILE A 514 31.95 -2.20 -10.12
N LYS A 515 31.16 -3.09 -10.74
CA LYS A 515 31.65 -4.00 -11.77
C LYS A 515 30.52 -4.58 -12.60
N ASP A 516 30.86 -5.08 -13.77
CA ASP A 516 29.98 -5.78 -14.71
C ASP A 516 28.77 -4.93 -15.14
N ASN A 517 28.83 -3.61 -14.95
CA ASN A 517 27.78 -2.70 -15.41
C ASN A 517 27.97 -2.43 -16.91
N THR A 518 26.87 -2.45 -17.65
CA THR A 518 26.87 -2.19 -19.08
C THR A 518 26.37 -0.79 -19.36
N VAL A 519 26.98 -0.12 -20.34
CA VAL A 519 26.54 1.18 -20.82
C VAL A 519 26.13 1.02 -22.28
N SER A 520 24.82 1.09 -22.54
CA SER A 520 24.27 0.98 -23.89
C SER A 520 24.49 2.30 -24.64
N THR A 521 25.63 2.43 -25.32
CA THR A 521 25.89 3.51 -26.28
C THR A 521 26.20 2.95 -27.67
N THR A 522 26.28 3.80 -28.70
CA THR A 522 26.72 3.37 -30.04
C THR A 522 28.23 3.13 -30.15
N ALA A 523 29.01 3.49 -29.12
CA ALA A 523 30.45 3.29 -29.05
C ALA A 523 30.79 2.33 -27.89
N ASP A 524 31.33 1.16 -28.23
CA ASP A 524 31.80 0.16 -27.27
C ASP A 524 33.15 -0.42 -27.72
N PRO A 525 34.23 -0.27 -26.94
CA PRO A 525 34.33 0.49 -25.70
C PRO A 525 34.22 2.01 -25.90
N LEU A 526 33.83 2.73 -24.84
CA LEU A 526 33.68 4.19 -24.88
C LEU A 526 35.06 4.89 -24.92
N THR A 527 35.20 5.88 -25.80
CA THR A 527 36.42 6.71 -25.88
C THR A 527 36.48 7.71 -24.74
N ILE A 528 37.52 7.61 -23.90
CA ILE A 528 37.84 8.53 -22.81
C ILE A 528 39.30 8.94 -22.97
N ASN A 529 39.55 10.25 -23.11
CA ASN A 529 40.90 10.80 -23.25
C ASN A 529 41.27 11.65 -22.02
N PRO A 530 42.57 11.80 -21.72
CA PRO A 530 43.02 12.66 -20.63
C PRO A 530 42.66 14.12 -20.89
N ASP A 531 42.35 14.85 -19.82
CA ASP A 531 42.10 16.28 -19.89
C ASP A 531 43.39 17.09 -20.14
N GLY A 532 43.29 18.43 -20.16
CA GLY A 532 44.44 19.32 -20.37
C GLY A 532 45.54 19.21 -19.30
N ASN A 533 45.23 18.65 -18.14
CA ASN A 533 46.19 18.36 -17.07
C ASN A 533 46.73 16.92 -17.14
N GLY A 534 46.33 16.14 -18.14
CA GLY A 534 46.68 14.73 -18.29
C GLY A 534 45.92 13.81 -17.34
N ILE A 535 44.79 14.22 -16.74
CA ILE A 535 43.98 13.34 -15.90
C ILE A 535 43.01 12.56 -16.78
N LEU A 536 43.10 11.23 -16.72
CA LEU A 536 42.12 10.33 -17.30
C LEU A 536 40.96 10.15 -16.32
N TRP A 537 39.85 10.86 -16.57
CA TRP A 537 38.62 10.77 -15.79
C TRP A 537 37.76 9.60 -16.26
N VAL A 538 37.83 8.49 -15.53
CA VAL A 538 37.12 7.25 -15.84
C VAL A 538 35.71 7.32 -15.23
N PRO A 539 34.63 7.34 -16.04
CA PRO A 539 33.29 7.16 -15.52
C PRO A 539 33.20 5.92 -14.62
N ASP A 540 32.61 6.07 -13.43
CA ASP A 540 32.59 5.01 -12.43
C ASP A 540 31.93 3.72 -12.92
N VAL A 541 31.02 3.82 -13.90
CA VAL A 541 30.30 2.70 -14.50
C VAL A 541 31.15 1.80 -15.41
N LEU A 542 32.29 2.26 -15.92
CA LEU A 542 33.05 1.53 -16.96
C LEU A 542 34.10 0.58 -16.38
N ASP A 543 34.08 -0.66 -16.81
CA ASP A 543 35.20 -1.60 -16.58
C ASP A 543 36.17 -1.66 -17.77
N THR A 544 35.76 -1.16 -18.93
CA THR A 544 36.59 -1.09 -20.15
C THR A 544 36.41 0.26 -20.86
N LEU A 545 37.51 0.83 -21.36
CA LEU A 545 37.50 2.08 -22.13
C LEU A 545 38.56 2.10 -23.24
N LEU A 546 38.44 3.07 -24.16
CA LEU A 546 39.39 3.34 -25.24
C LEU A 546 40.06 4.71 -25.05
N VAL A 547 41.39 4.77 -25.16
CA VAL A 547 42.17 6.02 -25.24
C VAL A 547 42.67 6.19 -26.67
N THR A 548 42.38 7.33 -27.30
CA THR A 548 42.78 7.64 -28.69
C THR A 548 43.74 8.83 -28.78
N SER A 549 44.07 9.48 -27.67
CA SER A 549 45.02 10.59 -27.63
C SER A 549 46.44 10.14 -27.31
N SER A 550 47.44 10.87 -27.82
CA SER A 550 48.85 10.72 -27.41
C SER A 550 49.22 11.54 -26.16
N THR A 551 48.25 12.19 -25.52
CA THR A 551 48.47 12.98 -24.29
C THR A 551 49.03 12.09 -23.19
N THR A 552 50.04 12.60 -22.47
CA THR A 552 50.57 11.90 -21.30
C THR A 552 49.49 11.77 -20.22
N ILE A 553 49.29 10.55 -19.73
CA ILE A 553 48.38 10.27 -18.63
C ILE A 553 49.15 10.53 -17.33
N ASN A 554 48.87 11.68 -16.73
CA ASN A 554 49.43 12.07 -15.45
C ASN A 554 48.73 11.41 -14.27
N ALA A 555 47.45 11.06 -14.37
CA ALA A 555 46.70 10.36 -13.32
C ALA A 555 45.49 9.61 -13.92
N ILE A 556 45.08 8.52 -13.28
CA ILE A 556 43.87 7.77 -13.65
C ILE A 556 42.90 7.81 -12.46
N GLN A 557 41.83 8.59 -12.57
CA GLN A 557 40.88 8.85 -11.49
C GLN A 557 39.46 8.46 -11.91
N TYR A 558 38.65 8.05 -10.95
CA TYR A 558 37.21 7.94 -11.19
C TYR A 558 36.58 9.31 -11.28
N GLN A 559 35.54 9.44 -12.10
CA GLN A 559 34.75 10.66 -12.25
C GLN A 559 34.24 11.16 -10.90
N SER A 560 33.89 10.24 -9.99
CA SER A 560 33.46 10.59 -8.64
C SER A 560 34.48 11.35 -7.82
N ALA A 561 35.78 11.12 -8.02
CA ALA A 561 36.83 11.89 -7.37
C ALA A 561 36.87 13.34 -7.89
N GLY A 562 36.53 13.54 -9.17
CA GLY A 562 36.42 14.86 -9.79
C GLY A 562 35.26 15.68 -9.21
N TRP A 563 34.14 15.03 -8.88
CA TRP A 563 33.01 15.69 -8.21
C TRP A 563 33.30 16.05 -6.75
N VAL A 564 34.08 15.23 -6.04
CA VAL A 564 34.56 15.58 -4.68
C VAL A 564 35.56 16.74 -4.76
N GLY A 565 36.29 16.86 -5.86
CA GLY A 565 37.27 17.90 -6.08
C GLY A 565 38.63 17.57 -5.47
N ALA A 566 39.66 18.31 -5.92
CA ALA A 566 41.04 18.08 -5.50
C ALA A 566 41.18 18.21 -3.98
N LYS A 567 41.37 17.06 -3.31
CA LYS A 567 41.47 16.96 -1.85
C LYS A 567 40.30 17.64 -1.09
N GLY A 568 39.07 17.47 -1.59
CA GLY A 568 37.86 17.82 -0.83
C GLY A 568 37.57 16.82 0.30
N ILE A 569 36.71 17.17 1.24
CA ILE A 569 36.23 16.29 2.32
C ILE A 569 35.15 15.36 1.78
N ALA A 570 35.49 14.12 1.45
CA ALA A 570 34.55 13.18 0.81
C ALA A 570 33.39 12.77 1.74
N TRP A 571 33.69 12.52 3.01
CA TRP A 571 32.71 12.25 4.06
C TRP A 571 33.28 12.55 5.45
N ILE A 572 32.41 12.55 6.46
CA ILE A 572 32.75 12.74 7.87
C ILE A 572 32.21 11.54 8.65
N GLU A 573 33.10 10.80 9.32
CA GLU A 573 32.78 9.63 10.12
C GLU A 573 32.65 10.01 11.59
N VAL A 574 31.45 9.85 12.16
CA VAL A 574 31.21 10.06 13.58
C VAL A 574 31.89 8.93 14.37
N THR A 575 32.82 9.29 15.24
CA THR A 575 33.60 8.35 16.07
C THR A 575 33.04 8.24 17.49
N ASN A 576 32.36 9.28 17.97
CA ASN A 576 31.56 9.27 19.18
C ASN A 576 30.30 10.10 18.92
N SER A 577 29.13 9.53 19.20
CA SER A 577 27.84 10.20 18.97
C SER A 577 27.51 11.27 20.02
N GLY A 578 28.24 11.31 21.14
CA GLY A 578 27.92 12.17 22.27
C GLY A 578 26.55 11.85 22.88
N SER A 579 25.99 12.81 23.63
CA SER A 579 24.67 12.66 24.27
C SER A 579 24.04 14.02 24.63
N GLY A 580 22.72 14.04 24.76
CA GLY A 580 21.95 15.17 25.29
C GLY A 580 21.67 16.27 24.26
N TYR A 581 21.84 16.01 22.97
CA TYR A 581 21.50 16.96 21.93
C TYR A 581 19.99 17.09 21.79
N THR A 582 19.46 18.31 21.83
CA THR A 582 18.04 18.62 21.62
C THR A 582 17.76 19.22 20.25
N SER A 583 18.82 19.61 19.53
CA SER A 583 18.81 19.97 18.12
C SER A 583 20.14 19.58 17.49
N ALA A 584 20.17 19.46 16.15
CA ALA A 584 21.39 19.12 15.43
C ALA A 584 22.50 20.16 15.72
N PRO A 585 23.70 19.73 16.18
CA PRO A 585 24.80 20.65 16.39
C PRO A 585 25.37 21.16 15.07
N THR A 586 25.95 22.35 15.10
CA THR A 586 26.72 22.89 13.97
C THR A 586 28.00 22.10 13.78
N VAL A 587 28.24 21.61 12.55
CA VAL A 587 29.49 20.96 12.16
C VAL A 587 30.49 22.02 11.73
N VAL A 588 31.64 22.06 12.37
CA VAL A 588 32.74 22.97 12.01
C VAL A 588 33.90 22.15 11.47
N VAL A 589 34.27 22.42 10.22
CA VAL A 589 35.44 21.84 9.57
C VAL A 589 36.54 22.89 9.52
N THR A 590 37.65 22.63 10.21
CA THR A 590 38.87 23.45 10.16
C THR A 590 40.02 22.67 9.55
N GLY A 591 41.07 23.36 9.10
CA GLY A 591 42.20 22.75 8.41
C GLY A 591 42.94 23.77 7.55
N ASP A 592 43.74 23.28 6.60
CA ASP A 592 44.47 24.10 5.62
C ASP A 592 43.73 24.30 4.28
N GLY A 593 42.62 23.57 4.07
CA GLY A 593 41.73 23.75 2.92
C GLY A 593 40.57 24.73 3.18
N THR A 594 39.70 24.90 2.18
CA THR A 594 38.58 25.86 2.25
C THR A 594 37.29 25.30 1.65
N GLY A 595 36.16 25.87 2.07
CA GLY A 595 34.85 25.69 1.42
C GLY A 595 34.08 24.42 1.79
N ALA A 596 34.59 23.58 2.70
CA ALA A 596 33.83 22.43 3.17
C ALA A 596 32.64 22.86 4.04
N GLN A 597 31.44 22.35 3.74
CA GLN A 597 30.22 22.55 4.52
C GLN A 597 29.54 21.21 4.76
N ALA A 598 29.02 21.03 5.98
CA ALA A 598 28.40 19.80 6.40
C ALA A 598 27.27 20.04 7.41
N THR A 599 26.35 19.09 7.49
CA THR A 599 25.18 19.14 8.38
C THR A 599 25.16 17.87 9.22
N ALA A 600 25.05 18.01 10.54
CA ALA A 600 24.86 16.89 11.46
C ALA A 600 23.40 16.49 11.53
N PHE A 601 23.15 15.21 11.80
CA PHE A 601 21.82 14.68 12.08
C PHE A 601 21.85 13.98 13.43
N ILE A 602 20.77 14.15 14.19
CA ILE A 602 20.61 13.52 15.50
C ILE A 602 19.46 12.50 15.45
N ASP A 603 19.56 11.45 16.25
CA ASP A 603 18.45 10.52 16.49
C ASP A 603 17.54 11.02 17.62
N GLY A 604 16.37 10.40 17.78
CA GLY A 604 15.41 10.75 18.83
C GLY A 604 15.92 10.58 20.27
N SER A 605 17.08 9.94 20.47
CA SER A 605 17.73 9.82 21.77
C SER A 605 18.72 10.97 22.07
N GLY A 606 18.81 11.96 21.17
CA GLY A 606 19.67 13.11 21.31
C GLY A 606 21.15 12.80 21.09
N LYS A 607 21.46 11.90 20.16
CA LYS A 607 22.83 11.53 19.77
C LYS A 607 23.11 11.93 18.33
N VAL A 608 24.33 12.39 18.04
CA VAL A 608 24.78 12.64 16.65
C VAL A 608 24.93 11.31 15.93
N LYS A 609 24.07 11.07 14.95
CA LYS A 609 23.98 9.81 14.23
C LYS A 609 24.85 9.77 12.99
N GLY A 610 24.92 10.88 12.26
CA GLY A 610 25.68 10.99 11.02
C GLY A 610 25.86 12.43 10.59
N VAL A 611 26.67 12.61 9.55
CA VAL A 611 26.97 13.92 8.95
C VAL A 611 26.87 13.81 7.43
N ARG A 612 26.15 14.76 6.82
CA ARG A 612 26.08 14.91 5.36
C ARG A 612 26.99 16.04 4.92
N VAL A 613 27.80 15.80 3.91
CA VAL A 613 28.65 16.85 3.32
C VAL A 613 27.89 17.50 2.18
N SER A 614 27.50 18.77 2.36
CA SER A 614 26.77 19.55 1.35
C SER A 614 27.70 20.27 0.37
N GLN A 615 28.93 20.57 0.81
CA GLN A 615 30.01 21.08 -0.03
C GLN A 615 31.31 20.39 0.37
N TYR A 616 31.96 19.72 -0.57
CA TYR A 616 33.19 18.98 -0.30
C TYR A 616 34.39 19.89 0.01
N GLY A 617 34.38 21.14 -0.46
CA GLY A 617 35.53 22.04 -0.36
C GLY A 617 36.72 21.59 -1.22
N ALA A 618 37.89 22.19 -1.00
CA ALA A 618 39.09 21.88 -1.78
C ALA A 618 40.40 22.11 -0.99
N ASN A 619 41.47 21.47 -1.47
CA ASN A 619 42.86 21.67 -1.05
C ASN A 619 43.18 21.34 0.42
N TYR A 620 42.40 20.50 1.08
CA TYR A 620 42.74 20.03 2.43
C TYR A 620 43.92 19.04 2.38
N SER A 621 44.90 19.19 3.25
CA SER A 621 45.87 18.14 3.59
C SER A 621 45.70 17.66 5.03
N THR A 622 45.10 18.49 5.87
CA THR A 622 44.66 18.17 7.23
C THR A 622 43.28 18.76 7.46
N ALA A 623 42.43 18.05 8.19
CA ALA A 623 41.10 18.53 8.55
C ALA A 623 40.71 18.06 9.95
N THR A 624 40.18 18.96 10.76
CA THR A 624 39.61 18.67 12.08
C THR A 624 38.12 18.96 12.05
N VAL A 625 37.32 18.02 12.55
CA VAL A 625 35.86 18.18 12.68
C VAL A 625 35.51 18.37 14.14
N SER A 626 34.75 19.42 14.44
CA SER A 626 34.16 19.64 15.76
C SER A 626 32.67 19.94 15.67
N PHE A 627 31.97 19.68 16.77
CA PHE A 627 30.54 19.95 16.92
C PHE A 627 30.34 21.06 17.95
N SER A 628 29.44 21.99 17.67
CA SER A 628 29.12 23.11 18.58
C SER A 628 27.62 23.38 18.61
N GLY A 629 27.11 23.81 19.77
CA GLY A 629 25.67 24.03 19.97
C GLY A 629 24.87 22.72 20.11
N GLY A 630 23.56 22.79 19.82
CA GLY A 630 22.65 21.64 19.88
C GLY A 630 22.26 21.15 21.29
N GLY A 631 22.73 21.80 22.35
CA GLY A 631 22.39 21.48 23.75
C GLY A 631 23.13 20.28 24.37
N GLY A 632 23.77 19.44 23.55
CA GLY A 632 24.50 18.25 23.98
C GLY A 632 26.01 18.41 24.05
N SER A 633 26.72 17.32 24.33
CA SER A 633 28.19 17.28 24.37
C SER A 633 28.77 15.91 24.02
N GLY A 634 30.08 15.87 23.77
CA GLY A 634 30.85 14.62 23.62
C GLY A 634 30.89 14.02 22.22
N ALA A 635 30.23 14.62 21.23
CA ALA A 635 30.34 14.13 19.85
C ALA A 635 31.73 14.41 19.27
N THR A 636 32.30 13.42 18.57
CA THR A 636 33.58 13.53 17.85
C THR A 636 33.49 12.85 16.49
N ALA A 637 34.26 13.34 15.52
CA ALA A 637 34.28 12.79 14.16
C ALA A 637 35.64 12.96 13.49
N THR A 638 35.87 12.21 12.42
CA THR A 638 37.04 12.32 11.53
C THR A 638 36.59 12.64 10.11
N ALA A 639 37.40 13.41 9.38
CA ALA A 639 37.14 13.74 7.99
C ALA A 639 37.95 12.84 7.05
N GLN A 640 37.31 12.33 6.00
CA GLN A 640 38.01 11.68 4.89
C GLN A 640 38.41 12.74 3.86
N ILE A 641 39.72 12.97 3.69
CA ILE A 641 40.26 13.86 2.67
C ILE A 641 40.46 13.08 1.37
N GLY A 642 39.86 13.58 0.29
CA GLY A 642 39.84 12.96 -1.02
C GLY A 642 39.00 11.69 -1.09
N LEU A 643 38.57 11.34 -2.29
CA LEU A 643 37.88 10.07 -2.53
C LEU A 643 38.90 8.98 -2.88
N PRO A 644 39.09 7.94 -2.03
CA PRO A 644 39.94 6.81 -2.38
C PRO A 644 39.31 5.99 -3.52
N LEU A 645 40.13 5.26 -4.29
CA LEU A 645 39.61 4.27 -5.23
C LEU A 645 38.82 3.20 -4.47
N VAL A 646 37.60 2.93 -4.94
CA VAL A 646 36.79 1.79 -4.49
C VAL A 646 37.59 0.50 -4.66
N GLY A 647 37.63 -0.35 -3.63
CA GLY A 647 38.42 -1.59 -3.63
C GLY A 647 37.87 -2.66 -4.58
N ARG A 648 38.75 -3.57 -5.04
CA ARG A 648 38.41 -4.76 -5.85
C ARG A 648 37.85 -4.47 -7.25
N ARG A 649 38.07 -3.28 -7.80
CA ARG A 649 37.70 -2.96 -9.19
C ARG A 649 38.82 -3.33 -10.14
N GLU A 650 38.45 -3.77 -11.34
CA GLU A 650 39.36 -3.96 -12.47
C GLU A 650 38.99 -2.98 -13.58
N LEU A 651 39.99 -2.44 -14.26
CA LEU A 651 39.80 -1.52 -15.38
C LEU A 651 40.70 -1.94 -16.53
N THR A 652 40.12 -2.18 -17.70
CA THR A 652 40.86 -2.46 -18.93
C THR A 652 40.87 -1.24 -19.82
N ILE A 653 42.06 -0.78 -20.20
CA ILE A 653 42.28 0.36 -21.08
C ILE A 653 42.86 -0.15 -22.38
N HIS A 654 42.16 0.10 -23.49
CA HIS A 654 42.69 -0.09 -24.83
C HIS A 654 43.29 1.21 -25.35
N PHE A 655 44.49 1.16 -25.93
CA PHE A 655 45.16 2.31 -26.49
C PHE A 655 45.18 2.23 -28.01
N ASN A 656 44.61 3.24 -28.67
CA ASN A 656 44.67 3.46 -30.12
C ASN A 656 45.57 4.64 -30.49
N ALA A 657 46.41 5.07 -29.55
CA ALA A 657 47.49 6.02 -29.74
C ALA A 657 48.58 5.73 -28.72
N ALA A 658 49.84 5.93 -29.10
CA ALA A 658 50.94 5.77 -28.17
C ALA A 658 50.96 6.91 -27.15
N CYS A 659 51.10 6.60 -25.87
CA CYS A 659 51.19 7.59 -24.80
C CYS A 659 52.01 7.08 -23.61
N THR A 660 52.42 8.00 -22.74
CA THR A 660 53.12 7.71 -21.49
C THR A 660 52.13 7.77 -20.33
N ILE A 661 52.21 6.81 -19.40
CA ILE A 661 51.45 6.80 -18.15
C ILE A 661 52.42 7.02 -17.00
N LYS A 662 52.21 8.12 -16.27
CA LYS A 662 53.04 8.50 -15.14
C LYS A 662 52.76 7.62 -13.93
N ARG A 663 53.84 7.15 -13.29
CA ARG A 663 53.75 6.38 -12.04
C ARG A 663 53.20 7.24 -10.89
N ASN A 664 53.64 8.50 -10.78
CA ASN A 664 53.41 9.35 -9.60
C ASN A 664 52.10 10.15 -9.62
N GLY A 665 51.20 9.89 -10.56
CA GLY A 665 49.85 10.45 -10.56
C GLY A 665 49.03 9.93 -9.41
N PRO A 666 48.38 10.75 -8.56
CA PRO A 666 47.43 10.23 -7.59
C PRO A 666 46.11 9.86 -8.29
N PRO A 667 45.55 8.64 -8.13
CA PRO A 667 46.13 7.43 -7.54
C PRO A 667 47.17 6.76 -8.44
N VAL A 668 48.27 6.36 -7.80
CA VAL A 668 49.53 5.85 -8.35
C VAL A 668 49.26 4.60 -9.18
N VAL A 669 49.81 4.55 -10.39
CA VAL A 669 49.84 3.34 -11.22
C VAL A 669 51.15 2.61 -10.94
N LEU A 670 51.07 1.47 -10.26
CA LEU A 670 52.24 0.64 -9.96
C LEU A 670 52.45 -0.40 -11.06
N GLY A 671 53.50 -0.21 -11.86
CA GLY A 671 54.02 -1.21 -12.81
C GLY A 671 55.09 -2.13 -12.19
N PRO A 672 55.40 -3.27 -12.83
CA PRO A 672 56.33 -4.28 -12.28
C PRO A 672 57.80 -3.81 -12.21
N SER A 673 58.22 -2.86 -13.06
CA SER A 673 59.60 -2.35 -13.15
C SER A 673 59.87 -1.11 -12.28
N GLY A 674 58.81 -0.46 -11.80
CA GLY A 674 58.91 0.80 -11.07
C GLY A 674 59.20 2.06 -11.93
N ALA A 675 59.18 1.96 -13.25
CA ALA A 675 59.27 3.12 -14.16
C ALA A 675 57.87 3.65 -14.56
N ASP A 676 57.82 4.79 -15.26
CA ASP A 676 56.64 5.19 -16.03
C ASP A 676 56.34 4.11 -17.09
N LEU A 677 55.06 3.89 -17.41
CA LEU A 677 54.67 2.90 -18.43
C LEU A 677 54.55 3.57 -19.79
N ALA A 678 55.00 2.89 -20.85
CA ALA A 678 54.80 3.31 -22.23
C ALA A 678 53.75 2.41 -22.89
N ALA A 679 52.59 2.99 -23.22
CA ALA A 679 51.57 2.31 -24.00
C ALA A 679 51.85 2.51 -25.50
N ALA A 680 52.04 1.41 -26.24
CA ALA A 680 52.14 1.48 -27.69
C ALA A 680 50.75 1.69 -28.34
N ASN A 681 50.72 2.05 -29.61
CA ASN A 681 49.47 1.96 -30.38
C ASN A 681 49.01 0.49 -30.45
N ALA A 682 47.69 0.27 -30.39
CA ALA A 682 47.04 -1.04 -30.33
C ALA A 682 47.53 -1.90 -29.13
N SER A 683 47.75 -1.28 -27.98
CA SER A 683 48.13 -1.95 -26.73
C SER A 683 46.97 -2.00 -25.73
N THR A 684 47.11 -2.80 -24.68
CA THR A 684 46.11 -2.93 -23.61
C THR A 684 46.79 -2.99 -22.23
N LEU A 685 46.19 -2.29 -21.27
CA LEU A 685 46.56 -2.28 -19.86
C LEU A 685 45.35 -2.66 -19.02
N THR A 686 45.47 -3.73 -18.22
CA THR A 686 44.48 -4.04 -17.19
C THR A 686 45.02 -3.64 -15.84
N LEU A 687 44.25 -2.85 -15.10
CA LEU A 687 44.53 -2.36 -13.77
C LEU A 687 43.61 -3.03 -12.75
N GLN A 688 44.10 -3.19 -11.52
CA GLN A 688 43.31 -3.60 -10.36
C GLN A 688 43.47 -2.57 -9.24
N SER A 689 42.37 -2.21 -8.57
CA SER A 689 42.43 -1.31 -7.41
C SER A 689 42.84 -2.06 -6.15
N ILE A 690 43.95 -1.65 -5.54
CA ILE A 690 44.52 -2.25 -4.33
C ILE A 690 45.00 -1.12 -3.40
N TYR A 691 44.49 -1.08 -2.17
CA TYR A 691 44.82 -0.08 -1.14
C TYR A 691 44.71 1.38 -1.63
N GLY A 692 43.65 1.69 -2.38
CA GLY A 692 43.40 3.04 -2.91
C GLY A 692 44.32 3.45 -4.07
N GLN A 693 45.08 2.51 -4.63
CA GLN A 693 45.99 2.72 -5.77
C GLN A 693 45.66 1.77 -6.93
N TRP A 694 46.10 2.12 -8.13
CA TRP A 694 46.04 1.22 -9.27
C TRP A 694 47.30 0.35 -9.35
N ARG A 695 47.13 -0.94 -9.60
CA ARG A 695 48.23 -1.85 -9.92
C ARG A 695 48.02 -2.48 -11.27
N ALA A 696 49.08 -2.54 -12.08
CA ALA A 696 49.05 -3.28 -13.33
C ALA A 696 48.83 -4.77 -13.04
N LYS A 697 47.75 -5.32 -13.57
CA LYS A 697 47.39 -6.74 -13.50
C LYS A 697 47.83 -7.49 -14.76
N ALA A 698 47.68 -6.88 -15.93
CA ALA A 698 48.12 -7.44 -17.20
C ALA A 698 48.58 -6.34 -18.17
N LEU A 699 49.58 -6.66 -18.98
CA LEU A 699 50.20 -5.78 -19.97
C LEU A 699 50.27 -6.50 -21.32
N ALA A 700 49.72 -5.92 -22.38
CA ALA A 700 49.84 -6.41 -23.74
C ALA A 700 50.26 -5.25 -24.66
N GLY A 701 51.52 -5.23 -25.08
CA GLY A 701 52.09 -4.09 -25.84
C GLY A 701 52.33 -2.83 -24.99
N VAL A 702 52.36 -2.96 -23.66
CA VAL A 702 52.72 -1.91 -22.70
C VAL A 702 54.02 -2.33 -22.01
N THR A 703 55.02 -1.45 -22.03
CA THR A 703 56.38 -1.72 -21.50
C THR A 703 56.76 -0.81 -20.34
#